data_AF-A0A6M0HVG7-F1
#
_entry.id   AF-A0A6M0HVG7-F1
#
_cell.length_a   1.000
_cell.length_b   1.000
_cell.length_c   1.000
_cell.angle_alpha   90.00
_cell.angle_beta   90.00
_cell.angle_gamma   90.00
#
_symmetry.space_group_name_H-M   'P 1'
#
loop_
_entity.id
_entity.type
_entity.pdbx_description
1 polymer ?
#
loop_
_entity_poly.entity_id
_entity_poly.type
_entity_poly.pdbx_seq_one_letter_code
_entity_poly.pdbx_strand_id
1 'polypeptide(L)'
;MALTANATPVAAGFRCDYTILPGRGAVRFEVGLSYDDGNRFDTRPDAPVTGSIELNPVDPTMVVLRARAFGAGGLPGPYFLTELALPRAALNTDLPPIDYADFSADVKARVDHILEVEAYARTVSAKAQADFATSLARANAVGVQAAADFAISLTAAQNASSSAQAAGAVAQDGLAKAIQSLSNDQANQAAIVSEASTRLTADQASTTRIDGAISRIGASEAAIVSESSTRATADTAQATQISGVSARVDTNTAAIATEITARATADSAIVTSVTNLTARVGTNEASITSEASARVSGDGVQAQRTDTLVAQTNSDRSYFLSEQTVRINADGALSTRIDAVIATSGTNTAAILSESTARANADGAIGTRIDGVSAAASANSAAIITEQTARANGDSAQADYTTSVKVRVAAAEASIVSESSARVGSDGALSTRIDAVVATANGNTAAILSEQTARANADSASTTRIDGISAAAANNYAAIIYEQSARADQDTAITNYVNSVNSRVGTAEASITSEATTRATADSAQVTSINNLSARIGTTEANYTTEVNARVSQDNAIISYVDAVNVRNANIEVAVNSEGTARFNGDNFLAQQTTDLYGRNDQVSASGRFQMALSYQDGNISARIQALLAVTRGGQTYGAGYYLDLMNDGSSRFVVDASAFYITSNGSSVPLLSFDGYTLRVPNLVLTAPNVPAGVANQPARLDIANYTLIGGQGTNNNALDANMIANIPVENGLFPTIVSLRGNLTVNPNSFITGLQLLIDGAFAVNILIAGSATGVQAQGAAVTADFSATLCLFLAPGNHQGRFRYSYTGGNASSSIVINWISLAGVTPRA
;
A
#
# COMPACT_ATOMS: atom_id res chain seq x y z
N MET A 1 -68.63 -27.82 -84.82
CA MET A 1 -68.68 -29.09 -85.56
C MET A 1 -69.26 -30.11 -84.59
N ALA A 2 -70.33 -30.80 -84.95
CA ALA A 2 -71.01 -31.76 -84.07
C ALA A 2 -71.02 -33.12 -84.76
N LEU A 3 -70.79 -34.18 -83.99
CA LEU A 3 -70.90 -35.56 -84.45
C LEU A 3 -72.14 -36.15 -83.79
N THR A 4 -73.09 -36.59 -84.59
CA THR A 4 -74.24 -37.37 -84.12
C THR A 4 -74.18 -38.77 -84.70
N ALA A 5 -74.51 -39.76 -83.87
CA ALA A 5 -74.55 -41.16 -84.25
C ALA A 5 -75.82 -41.78 -83.70
N ASN A 6 -76.48 -42.61 -84.50
CA ASN A 6 -77.66 -43.37 -84.11
C ASN A 6 -77.49 -44.84 -84.50
N ALA A 7 -78.03 -45.74 -83.70
CA ALA A 7 -78.03 -47.17 -83.97
C ALA A 7 -79.32 -47.56 -84.69
N THR A 8 -79.19 -48.10 -85.90
CA THR A 8 -80.32 -48.58 -86.72
C THR A 8 -80.29 -50.11 -86.77
N PRO A 9 -81.38 -50.82 -86.44
CA PRO A 9 -81.44 -52.28 -86.54
C PRO A 9 -81.34 -52.74 -88.01
N VAL A 10 -80.53 -53.76 -88.28
CA VAL A 10 -80.40 -54.41 -89.59
C VAL A 10 -80.48 -55.94 -89.43
N ALA A 11 -80.68 -56.69 -90.51
CA ALA A 11 -81.01 -58.12 -90.46
C ALA A 11 -79.97 -59.01 -89.73
N ALA A 12 -78.72 -58.56 -89.57
CA ALA A 12 -77.63 -59.28 -88.90
C ALA A 12 -77.00 -58.51 -87.73
N GLY A 13 -77.70 -57.52 -87.14
CA GLY A 13 -77.21 -56.76 -85.99
C GLY A 13 -77.66 -55.29 -85.99
N PHE A 14 -76.76 -54.40 -85.59
CA PHE A 14 -77.00 -52.95 -85.63
C PHE A 14 -76.02 -52.28 -86.60
N ARG A 15 -76.48 -51.22 -87.24
CA ARG A 15 -75.66 -50.35 -88.09
C ARG A 15 -75.61 -48.98 -87.43
N CYS A 16 -74.40 -48.45 -87.24
CA CYS A 16 -74.22 -47.09 -86.77
C CYS A 16 -74.34 -46.13 -87.95
N ASP A 17 -75.43 -45.37 -87.98
CA ASP A 17 -75.63 -44.29 -88.93
C ASP A 17 -75.14 -42.99 -88.28
N TYR A 18 -74.09 -42.39 -88.84
CA TYR A 18 -73.46 -41.19 -88.31
C TYR A 18 -73.65 -40.00 -89.25
N THR A 19 -73.74 -38.80 -88.67
CA THR A 19 -73.73 -37.54 -89.39
C THR A 19 -72.73 -36.60 -88.72
N ILE A 20 -71.81 -36.09 -89.52
CA ILE A 20 -70.87 -35.05 -89.15
C ILE A 20 -71.47 -33.74 -89.61
N LEU A 21 -71.61 -32.75 -88.74
CA LEU A 21 -71.99 -31.40 -89.14
C LEU A 21 -70.72 -30.60 -89.45
N PRO A 22 -70.35 -30.35 -90.72
CA PRO A 22 -69.05 -29.81 -91.08
C PRO A 22 -68.92 -28.33 -90.67
N GLY A 23 -67.77 -27.96 -90.10
CA GLY A 23 -67.40 -26.55 -89.91
C GLY A 23 -67.00 -25.90 -91.25
N ARG A 24 -67.13 -24.57 -91.38
CA ARG A 24 -66.74 -23.82 -92.59
C ARG A 24 -65.28 -24.15 -92.99
N GLY A 25 -65.07 -24.65 -94.21
CA GLY A 25 -63.74 -24.89 -94.79
C GLY A 25 -63.21 -26.33 -94.74
N ALA A 26 -64.00 -27.30 -94.28
CA ALA A 26 -63.65 -28.72 -94.32
C ALA A 26 -63.80 -29.31 -95.73
N VAL A 27 -62.78 -30.01 -96.23
CA VAL A 27 -62.78 -30.69 -97.55
C VAL A 27 -62.75 -32.22 -97.44
N ARG A 28 -62.39 -32.76 -96.28
CA ARG A 28 -62.22 -34.22 -96.09
C ARG A 28 -62.50 -34.58 -94.64
N PHE A 29 -63.06 -35.76 -94.39
CA PHE A 29 -63.40 -36.22 -93.04
C PHE A 29 -62.83 -37.60 -92.78
N GLU A 30 -62.57 -37.87 -91.51
CA GLU A 30 -62.16 -39.18 -91.02
C GLU A 30 -63.04 -39.52 -89.82
N VAL A 31 -63.52 -40.76 -89.80
CA VAL A 31 -64.34 -41.30 -88.72
C VAL A 31 -63.68 -42.54 -88.16
N GLY A 32 -63.67 -42.67 -86.84
CA GLY A 32 -63.21 -43.87 -86.16
C GLY A 32 -64.29 -44.42 -85.23
N LEU A 33 -64.41 -45.74 -85.20
CA LEU A 33 -65.30 -46.46 -84.28
C LEU A 33 -64.46 -47.26 -83.27
N SER A 34 -64.83 -47.20 -82.00
CA SER A 34 -64.19 -47.94 -80.90
C SER A 34 -65.22 -48.74 -80.13
N TYR A 35 -64.89 -50.02 -79.89
CA TYR A 35 -65.68 -50.97 -79.09
C TYR A 35 -65.16 -51.09 -77.64
N ASP A 36 -64.14 -50.32 -77.27
CA ASP A 36 -63.39 -50.41 -76.01
C ASP A 36 -63.26 -49.04 -75.31
N ASP A 37 -64.37 -48.29 -75.25
CA ASP A 37 -64.50 -46.98 -74.61
C ASP A 37 -63.47 -45.93 -75.07
N GLY A 38 -63.09 -45.97 -76.35
CA GLY A 38 -62.21 -44.99 -76.98
C GLY A 38 -60.71 -45.33 -76.93
N ASN A 39 -60.32 -46.53 -76.49
CA ASN A 39 -58.91 -46.92 -76.45
C ASN A 39 -58.33 -47.29 -77.82
N ARG A 40 -59.08 -47.98 -78.69
CA ARG A 40 -58.69 -48.30 -80.07
C ARG A 40 -59.79 -47.94 -81.05
N PHE A 41 -59.42 -47.27 -82.13
CA PHE A 41 -60.37 -46.85 -83.17
C PHE A 41 -60.05 -47.51 -84.50
N ASP A 42 -61.00 -48.27 -85.03
CA ASP A 42 -61.03 -48.65 -86.43
C ASP A 42 -61.37 -47.40 -87.25
N THR A 43 -60.36 -46.83 -87.91
CA THR A 43 -60.41 -45.48 -88.50
C THR A 43 -60.51 -45.58 -90.01
N ARG A 44 -61.53 -44.93 -90.58
CA ARG A 44 -61.79 -44.86 -92.02
C ARG A 44 -61.45 -43.47 -92.55
N PRO A 45 -60.38 -43.32 -93.34
CA PRO A 45 -60.07 -42.06 -94.01
C PRO A 45 -61.07 -41.79 -95.14
N ASP A 46 -61.28 -40.51 -95.45
CA ASP A 46 -62.18 -40.03 -96.53
C ASP A 46 -63.65 -40.43 -96.34
N ALA A 47 -64.09 -40.47 -95.08
CA ALA A 47 -65.47 -40.72 -94.72
C ALA A 47 -66.41 -39.64 -95.27
N PRO A 48 -67.59 -40.01 -95.80
CA PRO A 48 -68.61 -39.03 -96.17
C PRO A 48 -69.16 -38.33 -94.93
N VAL A 49 -69.69 -37.12 -95.12
CA VAL A 49 -70.31 -36.30 -94.07
C VAL A 49 -71.43 -37.05 -93.35
N THR A 50 -72.20 -37.85 -94.08
CA THR A 50 -73.15 -38.81 -93.54
C THR A 50 -72.78 -40.19 -94.07
N GLY A 51 -72.66 -41.17 -93.19
CA GLY A 51 -72.29 -42.52 -93.56
C GLY A 51 -72.78 -43.55 -92.55
N SER A 52 -72.57 -44.82 -92.90
CA SER A 52 -73.02 -45.95 -92.09
C SER A 52 -71.86 -46.92 -91.88
N ILE A 53 -71.71 -47.39 -90.64
CA ILE A 53 -70.74 -48.41 -90.25
C ILE A 53 -71.52 -49.59 -89.71
N GLU A 54 -71.41 -50.76 -90.34
CA GLU A 54 -71.96 -52.00 -89.78
C GLU A 54 -71.22 -52.33 -88.48
N LEU A 55 -71.98 -52.57 -87.41
CA LEU A 55 -71.41 -52.92 -86.13
C LEU A 55 -71.27 -54.43 -86.05
N ASN A 56 -70.10 -54.91 -85.63
CA ASN A 56 -69.92 -56.31 -85.30
C ASN A 56 -70.85 -56.69 -84.11
N PRO A 57 -71.54 -57.83 -84.16
CA PRO A 57 -72.53 -58.26 -83.16
C PRO A 57 -71.92 -58.78 -81.85
N VAL A 58 -70.71 -58.35 -81.49
CA VAL A 58 -70.13 -58.65 -80.18
C VAL A 58 -70.71 -57.67 -79.16
N ASP A 59 -70.66 -57.95 -77.85
CA ASP A 59 -71.49 -57.34 -76.79
C ASP A 59 -70.96 -56.05 -76.09
N PRO A 60 -70.62 -54.91 -76.74
CA PRO A 60 -70.51 -53.66 -76.00
C PRO A 60 -71.88 -52.99 -75.91
N THR A 61 -72.30 -52.69 -74.68
CA THR A 61 -73.51 -51.89 -74.39
C THR A 61 -73.38 -50.43 -74.87
N MET A 62 -72.16 -49.99 -75.19
CA MET A 62 -71.84 -48.64 -75.66
C MET A 62 -70.67 -48.67 -76.66
N VAL A 63 -70.78 -47.90 -77.74
CA VAL A 63 -69.74 -47.75 -78.77
C VAL A 63 -69.32 -46.29 -78.84
N VAL A 64 -68.03 -46.01 -78.92
CA VAL A 64 -67.53 -44.62 -79.01
C VAL A 64 -67.19 -44.32 -80.46
N LEU A 65 -67.78 -43.26 -80.99
CA LEU A 65 -67.42 -42.72 -82.30
C LEU A 65 -66.60 -41.47 -82.14
N ARG A 66 -65.56 -41.34 -82.97
CA ARG A 66 -64.83 -40.09 -83.15
C ARG A 66 -64.89 -39.65 -84.61
N ALA A 67 -64.91 -38.35 -84.84
CA ALA A 67 -64.76 -37.79 -86.18
C ALA A 67 -63.91 -36.53 -86.15
N ARG A 68 -63.16 -36.28 -87.21
CA ARG A 68 -62.45 -35.00 -87.44
C ARG A 68 -62.55 -34.57 -88.89
N ALA A 69 -62.48 -33.26 -89.11
CA ALA A 69 -62.41 -32.66 -90.44
C ALA A 69 -60.99 -32.22 -90.77
N PHE A 70 -60.64 -32.25 -92.05
CA PHE A 70 -59.41 -31.67 -92.57
C PHE A 70 -59.76 -30.45 -93.41
N GLY A 71 -59.05 -29.34 -93.18
CA GLY A 71 -59.17 -28.12 -93.98
C GLY A 71 -58.50 -28.26 -95.35
N ALA A 72 -58.67 -27.27 -96.24
CA ALA A 72 -58.11 -27.27 -97.60
C ALA A 72 -56.58 -27.49 -97.66
N GLY A 73 -55.84 -27.19 -96.58
CA GLY A 73 -54.40 -27.43 -96.45
C GLY A 73 -54.02 -28.82 -95.89
N GLY A 74 -54.95 -29.76 -95.73
CA GLY A 74 -54.67 -31.13 -95.28
C GLY A 74 -54.35 -31.30 -93.79
N LEU A 75 -54.40 -30.23 -92.99
CA LEU A 75 -54.19 -30.30 -91.54
C LEU A 75 -55.43 -30.87 -90.83
N PRO A 76 -55.26 -31.88 -89.95
CA PRO A 76 -56.35 -32.47 -89.18
C PRO A 76 -56.87 -31.49 -88.12
N GLY A 77 -58.19 -31.30 -88.07
CA GLY A 77 -58.87 -30.67 -86.95
C GLY A 77 -58.96 -31.59 -85.72
N PRO A 78 -59.44 -31.05 -84.59
CA PRO A 78 -59.65 -31.84 -83.37
C PRO A 78 -60.69 -32.94 -83.58
N TYR A 79 -60.56 -34.04 -82.83
CA TYR A 79 -61.58 -35.08 -82.80
C TYR A 79 -62.78 -34.63 -81.96
N PHE A 80 -63.96 -34.89 -82.48
CA PHE A 80 -65.22 -34.81 -81.76
C PHE A 80 -65.66 -36.22 -81.45
N LEU A 81 -65.97 -36.48 -80.18
CA LEU A 81 -66.44 -37.78 -79.73
C LEU A 81 -67.95 -37.75 -79.50
N THR A 82 -68.59 -38.88 -79.75
CA THR A 82 -69.96 -39.14 -79.32
C THR A 82 -70.05 -40.59 -78.86
N GLU A 83 -70.83 -40.81 -77.82
CA GLU A 83 -71.12 -42.14 -77.29
C GLU A 83 -72.47 -42.61 -77.84
N LEU A 84 -72.49 -43.82 -78.39
CA LEU A 84 -73.69 -44.45 -78.91
C LEU A 84 -74.07 -45.63 -78.01
N ALA A 85 -75.15 -45.48 -77.26
CA ALA A 85 -75.75 -46.58 -76.53
C ALA A 85 -76.55 -47.48 -77.50
N LEU A 86 -76.32 -48.79 -77.47
CA LEU A 86 -77.10 -49.74 -78.27
C LEU A 86 -78.39 -50.15 -77.51
N PRO A 87 -79.56 -50.22 -78.18
CA PRO A 87 -80.79 -50.67 -77.55
C PRO A 87 -80.65 -52.14 -77.10
N ARG A 88 -80.73 -52.41 -75.79
CA ARG A 88 -80.82 -53.79 -75.30
C ARG A 88 -82.15 -54.41 -75.71
N ALA A 89 -82.15 -55.71 -76.04
CA ALA A 89 -83.38 -56.47 -76.13
C ALA A 89 -84.12 -56.41 -74.79
N ALA A 90 -85.28 -55.74 -74.76
CA ALA A 90 -86.14 -55.73 -73.59
C ALA A 90 -86.88 -57.08 -73.53
N LEU A 91 -86.55 -57.90 -72.53
CA LEU A 91 -87.35 -59.08 -72.21
C LEU A 91 -88.71 -58.60 -71.70
N ASN A 92 -89.78 -59.02 -72.36
CA ASN A 92 -91.15 -58.82 -71.91
C ASN A 92 -91.36 -59.59 -70.59
N THR A 93 -91.46 -58.89 -69.45
CA THR A 93 -91.53 -59.49 -68.11
C THR A 93 -92.93 -59.96 -67.69
N ASP A 94 -93.95 -59.80 -68.55
CA ASP A 94 -95.30 -60.28 -68.30
C ASP A 94 -95.72 -61.29 -69.39
N LEU A 95 -95.22 -62.52 -69.26
CA LEU A 95 -95.83 -63.69 -69.90
C LEU A 95 -96.97 -64.17 -68.99
N PRO A 96 -98.18 -64.46 -69.52
CA PRO A 96 -99.22 -65.10 -68.72
C PRO A 96 -98.73 -66.48 -68.25
N PRO A 97 -99.02 -66.90 -67.00
CA PRO A 97 -98.64 -68.22 -66.53
C PRO A 97 -99.20 -69.28 -67.46
N ILE A 98 -98.34 -70.14 -68.00
CA ILE A 98 -98.78 -71.29 -68.79
C ILE A 98 -99.64 -72.16 -67.85
N ASP A 99 -100.82 -72.58 -68.33
CA ASP A 99 -101.74 -73.42 -67.56
C ASP A 99 -101.18 -74.85 -67.45
N TYR A 100 -100.73 -75.23 -66.25
CA TYR A 100 -100.08 -76.51 -65.95
C TYR A 100 -100.99 -77.46 -65.14
N ALA A 101 -102.31 -77.30 -65.21
CA ALA A 101 -103.26 -78.18 -64.52
C ALA A 101 -103.08 -79.66 -64.91
N ASP A 102 -102.69 -79.93 -66.16
CA ASP A 102 -102.60 -81.29 -66.74
C ASP A 102 -101.19 -81.89 -66.74
N PHE A 103 -100.19 -81.20 -66.16
CA PHE A 103 -98.81 -81.72 -66.02
C PHE A 103 -98.67 -82.67 -64.83
N SER A 104 -97.78 -83.66 -64.95
CA SER A 104 -97.52 -84.65 -63.89
C SER A 104 -96.98 -83.98 -62.61
N ALA A 105 -97.23 -84.58 -61.45
CA ALA A 105 -96.86 -84.02 -60.14
C ALA A 105 -95.37 -83.64 -60.01
N ASP A 106 -94.49 -84.36 -60.71
CA ASP A 106 -93.05 -84.08 -60.76
C ASP A 106 -92.71 -82.72 -61.39
N VAL A 107 -93.41 -82.36 -62.47
CA VAL A 107 -93.17 -81.10 -63.17
C VAL A 107 -93.62 -79.90 -62.34
N LYS A 108 -94.71 -80.04 -61.57
CA LYS A 108 -95.23 -78.96 -60.70
C LYS A 108 -94.29 -78.65 -59.54
N ALA A 109 -93.78 -79.68 -58.85
CA ALA A 109 -92.83 -79.51 -57.75
C ALA A 109 -91.52 -78.83 -58.21
N ARG A 110 -91.06 -79.12 -59.44
CA ARG A 110 -89.89 -78.46 -60.02
C ARG A 110 -90.11 -76.97 -60.29
N VAL A 111 -91.32 -76.57 -60.69
CA VAL A 111 -91.66 -75.15 -60.94
C VAL A 111 -91.79 -74.37 -59.63
N ASP A 112 -92.46 -74.93 -58.61
CA ASP A 112 -92.56 -74.28 -57.30
C ASP A 112 -91.18 -74.07 -56.66
N HIS A 113 -90.29 -75.07 -56.80
CA HIS A 113 -88.91 -74.95 -56.36
C HIS A 113 -88.15 -73.82 -57.09
N ILE A 114 -88.36 -73.66 -58.40
CA ILE A 114 -87.73 -72.57 -59.17
C ILE A 114 -88.21 -71.20 -58.66
N LEU A 115 -89.50 -71.04 -58.38
CA LEU A 115 -90.06 -69.78 -57.87
C LEU A 115 -89.55 -69.43 -56.46
N GLU A 116 -89.40 -70.41 -55.57
CA GLU A 116 -88.76 -70.19 -54.26
C GLU A 116 -87.29 -69.77 -54.40
N VAL A 117 -86.55 -70.39 -55.33
CA VAL A 117 -85.15 -70.03 -55.62
C VAL A 117 -85.05 -68.60 -56.15
N GLU A 118 -85.99 -68.17 -57.00
CA GLU A 118 -86.02 -66.79 -57.50
C GLU A 118 -86.36 -65.76 -56.42
N ALA A 119 -87.30 -66.06 -55.52
CA ALA A 119 -87.61 -65.21 -54.38
C ALA A 119 -86.40 -65.05 -53.44
N TYR A 120 -85.72 -66.16 -53.14
CA TYR A 120 -84.47 -66.16 -52.37
C TYR A 120 -83.37 -65.32 -53.04
N ALA A 121 -83.18 -65.47 -54.36
CA ALA A 121 -82.20 -64.69 -55.10
C ALA A 121 -82.45 -63.17 -55.04
N ARG A 122 -83.73 -62.74 -55.07
CA ARG A 122 -84.08 -61.32 -54.93
C ARG A 122 -83.77 -60.78 -53.52
N THR A 123 -84.06 -61.55 -52.48
CA THR A 123 -83.74 -61.17 -51.10
C THR A 123 -82.22 -61.06 -50.88
N VAL A 124 -81.44 -62.00 -51.42
CA VAL A 124 -79.97 -61.98 -51.36
C VAL A 124 -79.40 -60.76 -52.09
N SER A 125 -79.95 -60.40 -53.26
CA SER A 125 -79.53 -59.21 -54.01
C SER A 125 -79.80 -57.90 -53.27
N ALA A 126 -80.99 -57.74 -52.69
CA ALA A 126 -81.33 -56.56 -51.89
C ALA A 126 -80.43 -56.42 -50.65
N LYS A 127 -80.12 -57.55 -49.99
CA LYS A 127 -79.16 -57.57 -48.88
C LYS A 127 -77.75 -57.19 -49.33
N ALA A 128 -77.28 -57.70 -50.46
CA ALA A 128 -75.97 -57.35 -51.00
C ALA A 128 -75.84 -55.85 -51.32
N GLN A 129 -76.91 -55.22 -51.84
CA GLN A 129 -76.93 -53.77 -52.08
C GLN A 129 -76.86 -52.95 -50.78
N ALA A 130 -77.59 -53.36 -49.73
CA ALA A 130 -77.54 -52.71 -48.42
C ALA A 130 -76.17 -52.86 -47.72
N ASP A 131 -75.56 -54.05 -47.83
CA ASP A 131 -74.22 -54.33 -47.30
C ASP A 131 -73.16 -53.48 -48.05
N PHE A 132 -73.31 -53.31 -49.36
CA PHE A 132 -72.46 -52.44 -50.17
C PHE A 132 -72.57 -50.97 -49.76
N ALA A 133 -73.80 -50.43 -49.60
CA ALA A 133 -74.02 -49.05 -49.16
C ALA A 133 -73.43 -48.78 -47.76
N THR A 134 -73.57 -49.74 -46.84
CA THR A 134 -72.99 -49.66 -45.50
C THR A 134 -71.46 -49.67 -45.55
N SER A 135 -70.88 -50.51 -46.41
CA SER A 135 -69.43 -50.59 -46.61
C SER A 135 -68.87 -49.30 -47.21
N LEU A 136 -69.58 -48.68 -48.16
CA LEU A 136 -69.20 -47.39 -48.75
C LEU A 136 -69.27 -46.25 -47.72
N ALA A 137 -70.30 -46.21 -46.87
CA ALA A 137 -70.39 -45.22 -45.79
C ALA A 137 -69.26 -45.35 -44.76
N ARG A 138 -68.88 -46.59 -44.39
CA ARG A 138 -67.72 -46.85 -43.53
C ARG A 138 -66.42 -46.40 -44.20
N ALA A 139 -66.23 -46.68 -45.49
CA ALA A 139 -65.05 -46.24 -46.24
C ALA A 139 -64.91 -44.70 -46.26
N ASN A 140 -66.02 -43.98 -46.47
CA ASN A 140 -66.04 -42.52 -46.43
C ASN A 140 -65.71 -41.97 -45.03
N ALA A 141 -66.25 -42.56 -43.95
CA ALA A 141 -65.95 -42.14 -42.58
C ALA A 141 -64.46 -42.35 -42.22
N VAL A 142 -63.88 -43.48 -42.65
CA VAL A 142 -62.43 -43.73 -42.50
C VAL A 142 -61.62 -42.69 -43.28
N GLY A 143 -62.05 -42.31 -44.50
CA GLY A 143 -61.41 -41.25 -45.28
C GLY A 143 -61.44 -39.87 -44.61
N VAL A 144 -62.57 -39.51 -44.00
CA VAL A 144 -62.70 -38.24 -43.25
C VAL A 144 -61.82 -38.25 -41.99
N GLN A 145 -61.78 -39.37 -41.26
CA GLN A 145 -60.91 -39.50 -40.08
C GLN A 145 -59.43 -39.42 -40.45
N ALA A 146 -59.00 -40.11 -41.51
CA ALA A 146 -57.61 -40.04 -41.99
C ALA A 146 -57.20 -38.62 -42.40
N ALA A 147 -58.11 -37.85 -43.00
CA ALA A 147 -57.87 -36.45 -43.34
C ALA A 147 -57.73 -35.55 -42.09
N ALA A 148 -58.55 -35.79 -41.06
CA ALA A 148 -58.45 -35.08 -39.78
C ALA A 148 -57.14 -35.42 -39.05
N ASP A 149 -56.76 -36.69 -39.00
CA ASP A 149 -55.51 -37.17 -38.39
C ASP A 149 -54.29 -36.57 -39.10
N PHE A 150 -54.33 -36.49 -40.44
CA PHE A 150 -53.29 -35.84 -41.22
C PHE A 150 -53.18 -34.34 -40.90
N ALA A 151 -54.30 -33.63 -40.79
CA ALA A 151 -54.31 -32.21 -40.43
C ALA A 151 -53.73 -31.96 -39.03
N ILE A 152 -54.08 -32.79 -38.04
CA ILE A 152 -53.51 -32.73 -36.69
C ILE A 152 -52.00 -32.96 -36.73
N SER A 153 -51.55 -33.99 -37.46
CA SER A 153 -50.12 -34.29 -37.60
C SER A 153 -49.36 -33.16 -38.30
N LEU A 154 -49.97 -32.49 -39.28
CA LEU A 154 -49.37 -31.37 -39.99
C LEU A 154 -49.21 -30.16 -39.06
N THR A 155 -50.23 -29.82 -38.27
CA THR A 155 -50.13 -28.73 -37.27
C THR A 155 -49.10 -29.03 -36.19
N ALA A 156 -49.02 -30.28 -35.71
CA ALA A 156 -47.99 -30.70 -34.77
C ALA A 156 -46.57 -30.52 -35.36
N ALA A 157 -46.37 -30.89 -36.62
CA ALA A 157 -45.10 -30.71 -37.31
C ALA A 157 -44.74 -29.22 -37.50
N GLN A 158 -45.72 -28.36 -37.81
CA GLN A 158 -45.51 -26.92 -37.92
C GLN A 158 -45.11 -26.29 -36.57
N ASN A 159 -45.79 -26.65 -35.48
CA ASN A 159 -45.45 -26.19 -34.14
C ASN A 159 -44.06 -26.67 -33.68
N ALA A 160 -43.69 -27.92 -34.02
CA ALA A 160 -42.35 -28.45 -33.78
C ALA A 160 -41.28 -27.67 -34.57
N SER A 161 -41.57 -27.29 -35.81
CA SER A 161 -40.67 -26.45 -36.62
C SER A 161 -40.51 -25.04 -36.03
N SER A 162 -41.60 -24.38 -35.62
CA SER A 162 -41.54 -23.03 -35.02
C SER A 162 -40.80 -23.02 -33.68
N SER A 163 -41.00 -24.05 -32.84
CA SER A 163 -40.27 -24.19 -31.58
C SER A 163 -38.77 -24.46 -31.80
N ALA A 164 -38.40 -25.26 -32.81
CA ALA A 164 -37.00 -25.45 -33.21
C ALA A 164 -36.36 -24.15 -33.71
N GLN A 165 -37.07 -23.34 -34.50
CA GLN A 165 -36.57 -22.03 -34.96
C GLN A 165 -36.35 -21.06 -33.79
N ALA A 166 -37.27 -21.00 -32.83
CA ALA A 166 -37.14 -20.19 -31.63
C ALA A 166 -35.94 -20.63 -30.76
N ALA A 167 -35.76 -21.94 -30.58
CA ALA A 167 -34.59 -22.48 -29.87
C ALA A 167 -33.28 -22.12 -30.60
N GLY A 168 -33.27 -22.15 -31.94
CA GLY A 168 -32.14 -21.72 -32.76
C GLY A 168 -31.79 -20.23 -32.57
N ALA A 169 -32.79 -19.35 -32.49
CA ALA A 169 -32.57 -17.92 -32.26
C ALA A 169 -31.97 -17.64 -30.86
N VAL A 170 -32.45 -18.34 -29.83
CA VAL A 170 -31.89 -18.23 -28.46
C VAL A 170 -30.44 -18.73 -28.44
N ALA A 171 -30.13 -19.83 -29.13
CA ALA A 171 -28.77 -20.34 -29.24
C ALA A 171 -27.83 -19.35 -29.96
N GLN A 172 -28.31 -18.68 -31.01
CA GLN A 172 -27.55 -17.65 -31.73
C GLN A 172 -27.30 -16.40 -30.88
N ASP A 173 -28.28 -15.93 -30.12
CA ASP A 173 -28.11 -14.81 -29.16
C ASP A 173 -27.10 -15.18 -28.05
N GLY A 174 -27.19 -16.40 -27.51
CA GLY A 174 -26.21 -16.93 -26.56
C GLY A 174 -24.79 -16.97 -27.13
N LEU A 175 -24.65 -17.43 -28.38
CA LEU A 175 -23.37 -17.44 -29.09
C LEU A 175 -22.82 -16.02 -29.30
N ALA A 176 -23.67 -15.06 -29.69
CA ALA A 176 -23.26 -13.67 -29.89
C ALA A 176 -22.75 -13.02 -28.59
N LYS A 177 -23.43 -13.26 -27.46
CA LYS A 177 -22.99 -12.81 -26.13
C LYS A 177 -21.66 -13.45 -25.72
N ALA A 178 -21.48 -14.74 -25.98
CA ALA A 178 -20.22 -15.43 -25.71
C ALA A 178 -19.06 -14.86 -26.53
N ILE A 179 -19.28 -14.57 -27.82
CA ILE A 179 -18.29 -13.92 -28.69
C ILE A 179 -17.93 -12.53 -28.17
N GLN A 180 -18.92 -11.73 -27.74
CA GLN A 180 -18.66 -10.40 -27.18
C GLN A 180 -17.84 -10.46 -25.88
N SER A 181 -18.14 -11.42 -25.00
CA SER A 181 -17.36 -11.64 -23.78
C SER A 181 -15.91 -12.01 -24.12
N LEU A 182 -15.72 -12.93 -25.06
CA LEU A 182 -14.39 -13.36 -25.49
C LEU A 182 -13.59 -12.20 -26.11
N SER A 183 -14.24 -11.34 -26.90
CA SER A 183 -13.61 -10.14 -27.45
C SER A 183 -13.19 -9.15 -26.36
N ASN A 184 -14.00 -8.99 -25.31
CA ASN A 184 -13.64 -8.13 -24.17
C ASN A 184 -12.45 -8.73 -23.39
N ASP A 185 -12.43 -10.04 -23.19
CA ASP A 185 -11.32 -10.73 -22.53
C ASP A 185 -10.02 -10.60 -23.32
N GLN A 186 -10.08 -10.70 -24.66
CA GLN A 186 -8.92 -10.44 -25.52
C GLN A 186 -8.40 -9.00 -25.39
N ALA A 187 -9.29 -8.00 -25.35
CA ALA A 187 -8.92 -6.61 -25.16
C ALA A 187 -8.28 -6.36 -23.78
N ASN A 188 -8.85 -6.94 -22.72
CA ASN A 188 -8.29 -6.89 -21.37
C ASN A 188 -6.92 -7.56 -21.30
N GLN A 189 -6.76 -8.72 -21.94
CA GLN A 189 -5.49 -9.42 -21.99
C GLN A 189 -4.41 -8.60 -22.72
N ALA A 190 -4.77 -7.92 -23.81
CA ALA A 190 -3.86 -7.03 -24.53
C ALA A 190 -3.44 -5.81 -23.67
N ALA A 191 -4.38 -5.21 -22.93
CA ALA A 191 -4.09 -4.11 -22.01
C ALA A 191 -3.16 -4.56 -20.87
N ILE A 192 -3.41 -5.74 -20.28
CA ILE A 192 -2.56 -6.34 -19.24
C ILE A 192 -1.13 -6.58 -19.76
N VAL A 193 -0.99 -7.11 -20.97
CA VAL A 193 0.33 -7.35 -21.59
C VAL A 193 1.06 -6.02 -21.85
N SER A 194 0.35 -4.99 -22.31
CA SER A 194 0.93 -3.65 -22.53
C SER A 194 1.43 -3.02 -21.23
N GLU A 195 0.65 -3.10 -20.15
CA GLU A 195 1.04 -2.62 -18.81
C GLU A 195 2.25 -3.41 -18.29
N ALA A 196 2.24 -4.74 -18.42
CA ALA A 196 3.35 -5.60 -18.01
C ALA A 196 4.66 -5.24 -18.75
N SER A 197 4.59 -4.99 -20.06
CA SER A 197 5.75 -4.56 -20.86
C SER A 197 6.27 -3.18 -20.43
N THR A 198 5.36 -2.26 -20.09
CA THR A 198 5.72 -0.92 -19.63
C THR A 198 6.40 -0.96 -18.27
N ARG A 199 5.87 -1.75 -17.32
CA ARG A 199 6.51 -1.97 -16.01
C ARG A 199 7.86 -2.65 -16.13
N LEU A 200 7.99 -3.67 -16.97
CA LEU A 200 9.27 -4.33 -17.21
C LEU A 200 10.34 -3.34 -17.69
N THR A 201 9.97 -2.41 -18.58
CA THR A 201 10.87 -1.36 -19.08
C THR A 201 11.27 -0.39 -17.96
N ALA A 202 10.31 0.00 -17.11
CA ALA A 202 10.58 0.87 -15.96
C ALA A 202 11.46 0.19 -14.90
N ASP A 203 11.26 -1.12 -14.67
CA ASP A 203 12.07 -1.93 -13.77
C ASP A 203 13.50 -2.05 -14.32
N GLN A 204 13.68 -2.34 -15.61
CA GLN A 204 15.00 -2.37 -16.26
C GLN A 204 15.75 -1.02 -16.15
N ALA A 205 15.05 0.10 -16.35
CA ALA A 205 15.63 1.43 -16.16
C ALA A 205 16.02 1.69 -14.69
N SER A 206 15.23 1.19 -13.74
CA SER A 206 15.53 1.28 -12.31
C SER A 206 16.73 0.42 -11.93
N THR A 207 16.83 -0.81 -12.43
CA THR A 207 18.00 -1.68 -12.27
C THR A 207 19.26 -1.01 -12.82
N THR A 208 19.20 -0.45 -14.03
CA THR A 208 20.33 0.26 -14.64
C THR A 208 20.80 1.43 -13.78
N ARG A 209 19.86 2.20 -13.19
CA ARG A 209 20.19 3.29 -12.25
C ARG A 209 20.82 2.78 -10.97
N ILE A 210 20.33 1.66 -10.43
CA ILE A 210 20.87 1.02 -9.22
C ILE A 210 22.28 0.52 -9.48
N ASP A 211 22.53 -0.17 -10.60
CA ASP A 211 23.85 -0.66 -10.99
C ASP A 211 24.85 0.48 -11.16
N GLY A 212 24.42 1.58 -11.80
CA GLY A 212 25.21 2.80 -11.90
C GLY A 212 25.54 3.42 -10.53
N ALA A 213 24.60 3.40 -9.59
CA ALA A 213 24.83 3.86 -8.22
C ALA A 213 25.80 2.95 -7.46
N ILE A 214 25.65 1.62 -7.57
CA ILE A 214 26.57 0.63 -6.98
C ILE A 214 27.99 0.84 -7.51
N SER A 215 28.16 1.04 -8.81
CA SER A 215 29.48 1.29 -9.41
C SER A 215 30.12 2.59 -8.89
N ARG A 216 29.34 3.67 -8.75
CA ARG A 216 29.83 4.93 -8.15
C ARG A 216 30.18 4.77 -6.68
N ILE A 217 29.39 4.01 -5.92
CA ILE A 217 29.66 3.70 -4.51
C ILE A 217 30.97 2.91 -4.41
N GLY A 218 31.16 1.86 -5.21
CA GLY A 218 32.39 1.07 -5.22
C GLY A 218 33.62 1.91 -5.59
N ALA A 219 33.49 2.84 -6.56
CA ALA A 219 34.57 3.77 -6.88
C ALA A 219 34.89 4.74 -5.73
N SER A 220 33.86 5.24 -5.03
CA SER A 220 34.04 6.08 -3.84
C SER A 220 34.66 5.31 -2.67
N GLU A 221 34.23 4.07 -2.40
CA GLU A 221 34.85 3.21 -1.40
C GLU A 221 36.33 2.97 -1.69
N ALA A 222 36.68 2.65 -2.93
CA ALA A 222 38.08 2.48 -3.34
C ALA A 222 38.91 3.76 -3.14
N ALA A 223 38.36 4.93 -3.51
CA ALA A 223 39.02 6.22 -3.28
C ALA A 223 39.20 6.54 -1.79
N ILE A 224 38.19 6.24 -0.95
CA ILE A 224 38.24 6.44 0.51
C ILE A 224 39.30 5.51 1.13
N VAL A 225 39.35 4.25 0.72
CA VAL A 225 40.36 3.29 1.19
C VAL A 225 41.77 3.75 0.78
N SER A 226 41.95 4.18 -0.47
CA SER A 226 43.23 4.72 -0.95
C SER A 226 43.65 5.96 -0.15
N GLU A 227 42.72 6.87 0.11
CA GLU A 227 42.96 8.09 0.89
C GLU A 227 43.29 7.77 2.35
N SER A 228 42.57 6.82 2.96
CA SER A 228 42.82 6.36 4.32
C SER A 228 44.22 5.74 4.45
N SER A 229 44.62 4.91 3.49
CA SER A 229 45.98 4.33 3.45
C SER A 229 47.06 5.40 3.26
N THR A 230 46.79 6.40 2.41
CA THR A 230 47.72 7.51 2.16
C THR A 230 47.91 8.36 3.41
N ARG A 231 46.82 8.72 4.10
CA ARG A 231 46.88 9.44 5.38
C ARG A 231 47.58 8.63 6.46
N ALA A 232 47.28 7.35 6.63
CA ALA A 232 47.94 6.51 7.63
C ALA A 232 49.47 6.45 7.42
N THR A 233 49.91 6.41 6.15
CA THR A 233 51.34 6.46 5.80
C THR A 233 51.94 7.82 6.14
N ALA A 234 51.25 8.92 5.84
CA ALA A 234 51.69 10.28 6.18
C ALA A 234 51.77 10.49 7.69
N ASP A 235 50.78 10.01 8.46
CA ASP A 235 50.75 10.07 9.92
C ASP A 235 51.91 9.26 10.53
N THR A 236 52.21 8.09 9.98
CA THR A 236 53.36 7.27 10.40
C THR A 236 54.69 8.00 10.13
N ALA A 237 54.81 8.66 8.97
CA ALA A 237 55.99 9.46 8.63
C ALA A 237 56.13 10.68 9.56
N GLN A 238 55.04 11.40 9.85
CA GLN A 238 55.03 12.50 10.81
C GLN A 238 55.37 12.03 12.22
N ALA A 239 54.81 10.91 12.69
CA ALA A 239 55.15 10.34 13.98
C ALA A 239 56.64 10.01 14.08
N THR A 240 57.22 9.44 13.03
CA THR A 240 58.67 9.16 12.94
C THR A 240 59.50 10.45 13.00
N GLN A 241 59.09 11.49 12.27
CA GLN A 241 59.75 12.81 12.33
C GLN A 241 59.66 13.42 13.73
N ILE A 242 58.50 13.34 14.39
CA ILE A 242 58.30 13.84 15.76
C ILE A 242 59.18 13.08 16.74
N SER A 243 59.24 11.74 16.67
CA SER A 243 60.15 10.94 17.49
C SER A 243 61.62 11.31 17.25
N GLY A 244 62.02 11.56 16.00
CA GLY A 244 63.36 12.04 15.68
C GLY A 244 63.67 13.42 16.26
N VAL A 245 62.72 14.35 16.20
CA VAL A 245 62.84 15.67 16.83
C VAL A 245 62.93 15.55 18.34
N SER A 246 62.10 14.71 18.97
CA SER A 246 62.13 14.46 20.43
C SER A 246 63.50 13.92 20.86
N ALA A 247 64.02 12.89 20.18
CA ALA A 247 65.34 12.34 20.48
C ALA A 247 66.47 13.38 20.35
N ARG A 248 66.35 14.29 19.36
CA ARG A 248 67.30 15.38 19.18
C ARG A 248 67.19 16.43 20.28
N VAL A 249 65.97 16.74 20.75
CA VAL A 249 65.73 17.60 21.91
C VAL A 249 66.30 16.99 23.19
N ASP A 250 66.11 15.68 23.40
CA ASP A 250 66.67 14.97 24.57
C ASP A 250 68.20 14.99 24.55
N THR A 251 68.80 14.73 23.38
CA THR A 251 70.26 14.82 23.19
C THR A 251 70.77 16.23 23.45
N ASN A 252 70.11 17.25 22.92
CA ASN A 252 70.47 18.65 23.16
C ASN A 252 70.32 19.03 24.64
N THR A 253 69.27 18.56 25.31
CA THR A 253 69.05 18.77 26.74
C THR A 253 70.18 18.18 27.57
N ALA A 254 70.60 16.94 27.25
CA ALA A 254 71.74 16.29 27.92
C ALA A 254 73.08 17.02 27.66
N ALA A 255 73.31 17.48 26.43
CA ALA A 255 74.51 18.25 26.07
C ALA A 255 74.55 19.60 26.82
N ILE A 256 73.42 20.30 26.93
CA ILE A 256 73.29 21.55 27.69
C ILE A 256 73.54 21.29 29.19
N ALA A 257 72.97 20.24 29.77
CA ALA A 257 73.23 19.89 31.17
C ALA A 257 74.72 19.59 31.44
N THR A 258 75.37 18.91 30.49
CA THR A 258 76.82 18.65 30.53
C THR A 258 77.61 19.96 30.49
N GLU A 259 77.29 20.87 29.57
CA GLU A 259 77.93 22.17 29.45
C GLU A 259 77.74 23.05 30.70
N ILE A 260 76.53 23.07 31.28
CA ILE A 260 76.26 23.78 32.55
C ILE A 260 77.17 23.25 33.66
N THR A 261 77.31 21.93 33.76
CA THR A 261 78.16 21.29 34.77
C THR A 261 79.65 21.62 34.54
N ALA A 262 80.09 21.60 33.28
CA ALA A 262 81.46 21.97 32.91
C ALA A 262 81.76 23.45 33.24
N ARG A 263 80.83 24.37 32.93
CA ARG A 263 80.95 25.79 33.28
C ARG A 263 80.95 26.04 34.78
N ALA A 264 80.06 25.40 35.54
CA ALA A 264 80.04 25.52 37.00
C ALA A 264 81.36 25.04 37.64
N THR A 265 81.96 23.99 37.07
CA THR A 265 83.28 23.50 37.50
C THR A 265 84.38 24.50 37.18
N ALA A 266 84.37 25.05 35.96
CA ALA A 266 85.32 26.08 35.54
C ALA A 266 85.20 27.34 36.41
N ASP A 267 83.99 27.81 36.69
CA ASP A 267 83.73 28.96 37.56
C ASP A 267 84.24 28.70 38.98
N SER A 268 84.02 27.50 39.52
CA SER A 268 84.55 27.10 40.84
C SER A 268 86.10 27.12 40.87
N ALA A 269 86.75 26.67 39.79
CA ALA A 269 88.20 26.72 39.65
C ALA A 269 88.73 28.16 39.52
N ILE A 270 88.01 29.02 38.80
CA ILE A 270 88.32 30.45 38.68
C ILE A 270 88.18 31.12 40.05
N VAL A 271 87.09 30.90 40.78
CA VAL A 271 86.89 31.43 42.14
C VAL A 271 88.03 31.00 43.06
N THR A 272 88.42 29.73 43.03
CA THR A 272 89.55 29.21 43.83
C THR A 272 90.86 29.92 43.46
N SER A 273 91.12 30.10 42.15
CA SER A 273 92.31 30.80 41.67
C SER A 273 92.33 32.27 42.11
N VAL A 274 91.18 32.95 42.06
CA VAL A 274 91.01 34.32 42.53
C VAL A 274 91.23 34.40 44.04
N THR A 275 90.64 33.51 44.84
CA THR A 275 90.86 33.48 46.30
C THR A 275 92.33 33.27 46.64
N ASN A 276 93.01 32.34 45.96
CA ASN A 276 94.45 32.12 46.14
C ASN A 276 95.27 33.35 45.74
N LEU A 277 94.90 34.03 44.66
CA LEU A 277 95.55 35.27 44.25
C LEU A 277 95.33 36.37 45.29
N THR A 278 94.11 36.55 45.80
CA THR A 278 93.79 37.50 46.87
C THR A 278 94.62 37.22 48.13
N ALA A 279 94.74 35.95 48.54
CA ALA A 279 95.57 35.57 49.69
C ALA A 279 97.06 35.88 49.46
N ARG A 280 97.60 35.54 48.28
CA ARG A 280 98.99 35.87 47.91
C ARG A 280 99.23 37.37 47.88
N VAL A 281 98.31 38.16 47.33
CA VAL A 281 98.37 39.62 47.33
C VAL A 281 98.40 40.13 48.78
N GLY A 282 97.53 39.64 49.66
CA GLY A 282 97.54 40.01 51.08
C GLY A 282 98.85 39.64 51.80
N THR A 283 99.44 38.47 51.54
CA THR A 283 100.75 38.09 52.08
C THR A 283 101.87 38.97 51.55
N ASN A 284 101.86 39.28 50.24
CA ASN A 284 102.83 40.18 49.62
C ASN A 284 102.72 41.59 50.20
N GLU A 285 101.51 42.10 50.36
CA GLU A 285 101.24 43.41 50.98
C GLU A 285 101.81 43.46 52.40
N ALA A 286 101.53 42.47 53.23
CA ALA A 286 102.10 42.36 54.58
C ALA A 286 103.65 42.26 54.58
N SER A 287 104.22 41.49 53.65
CA SER A 287 105.68 41.34 53.51
C SER A 287 106.34 42.66 53.09
N ILE A 288 105.72 43.39 52.16
CA ILE A 288 106.18 44.72 51.72
C ILE A 288 106.12 45.70 52.90
N THR A 289 105.04 45.70 53.69
CA THR A 289 104.93 46.54 54.88
C THR A 289 106.01 46.20 55.91
N SER A 290 106.26 44.91 56.17
CA SER A 290 107.32 44.47 57.09
C SER A 290 108.71 44.91 56.61
N GLU A 291 109.00 44.74 55.32
CA GLU A 291 110.26 45.18 54.72
C GLU A 291 110.42 46.71 54.78
N ALA A 292 109.34 47.46 54.54
CA ALA A 292 109.35 48.91 54.69
C ALA A 292 109.66 49.33 56.13
N SER A 293 109.04 48.68 57.13
CA SER A 293 109.38 48.90 58.55
C SER A 293 110.83 48.52 58.89
N ALA A 294 111.32 47.38 58.40
CA ALA A 294 112.70 46.94 58.62
C ALA A 294 113.71 47.93 58.03
N ARG A 295 113.45 48.44 56.82
CA ARG A 295 114.28 49.48 56.20
C ARG A 295 114.27 50.78 56.99
N VAL A 296 113.10 51.26 57.43
CA VAL A 296 113.01 52.45 58.28
C VAL A 296 113.80 52.29 59.58
N SER A 297 113.72 51.12 60.24
CA SER A 297 114.53 50.84 61.42
C SER A 297 116.03 50.76 61.10
N GLY A 298 116.42 50.12 60.01
CA GLY A 298 117.81 50.05 59.55
C GLY A 298 118.39 51.43 59.25
N ASP A 299 117.63 52.28 58.54
CA ASP A 299 117.99 53.67 58.26
C ASP A 299 118.13 54.48 59.55
N GLY A 300 117.26 54.26 60.54
CA GLY A 300 117.38 54.86 61.87
C GLY A 300 118.66 54.45 62.61
N VAL A 301 119.01 53.16 62.59
CA VAL A 301 120.28 52.66 63.17
C VAL A 301 121.48 53.23 62.41
N GLN A 302 121.41 53.30 61.08
CA GLN A 302 122.48 53.86 60.25
C GLN A 302 122.67 55.36 60.51
N ALA A 303 121.59 56.12 60.71
CA ALA A 303 121.64 57.51 61.13
C ALA A 303 122.32 57.64 62.50
N GLN A 304 121.93 56.84 63.50
CA GLN A 304 122.57 56.84 64.83
C GLN A 304 124.06 56.47 64.77
N ARG A 305 124.44 55.47 63.96
CA ARG A 305 125.85 55.12 63.73
C ARG A 305 126.62 56.27 63.10
N THR A 306 126.00 56.99 62.17
CA THR A 306 126.59 58.17 61.52
C THR A 306 126.80 59.29 62.55
N ASP A 307 125.80 59.59 63.38
CA ASP A 307 125.93 60.58 64.45
C ASP A 307 127.02 60.21 65.47
N THR A 308 127.09 58.93 65.84
CA THR A 308 128.12 58.40 66.74
C THR A 308 129.53 58.52 66.11
N LEU A 309 129.67 58.17 64.83
CA LEU A 309 130.93 58.30 64.10
C LEU A 309 131.39 59.75 64.01
N VAL A 310 130.46 60.68 63.77
CA VAL A 310 130.75 62.13 63.76
C VAL A 310 131.22 62.59 65.15
N ALA A 311 130.56 62.15 66.22
CA ALA A 311 130.98 62.44 67.59
C ALA A 311 132.38 61.89 67.91
N GLN A 312 132.64 60.62 67.55
CA GLN A 312 133.96 59.99 67.72
C GLN A 312 135.03 60.73 66.92
N THR A 313 134.77 61.04 65.65
CA THR A 313 135.72 61.77 64.78
C THR A 313 136.08 63.14 65.37
N ASN A 314 135.11 63.85 65.97
CA ASN A 314 135.39 65.10 66.67
C ASN A 314 136.24 64.90 67.94
N SER A 315 136.00 63.82 68.69
CA SER A 315 136.82 63.46 69.85
C SER A 315 138.25 63.07 69.45
N ASP A 316 138.42 62.22 68.44
CA ASP A 316 139.71 61.81 67.89
C ASP A 316 140.51 63.01 67.40
N ARG A 317 139.85 63.96 66.71
CA ARG A 317 140.49 65.21 66.29
C ARG A 317 140.98 66.05 67.47
N SER A 318 140.24 66.07 68.58
CA SER A 318 140.68 66.75 69.80
C SER A 318 141.86 66.03 70.47
N TYR A 319 141.84 64.69 70.51
CA TYR A 319 142.94 63.88 71.04
C TYR A 319 144.23 64.10 70.24
N PHE A 320 144.16 64.08 68.91
CA PHE A 320 145.32 64.31 68.03
C PHE A 320 145.97 65.69 68.28
N LEU A 321 145.17 66.74 68.43
CA LEU A 321 145.68 68.08 68.71
C LEU A 321 146.37 68.16 70.10
N SER A 322 145.81 67.47 71.10
CA SER A 322 146.43 67.37 72.43
C SER A 322 147.75 66.61 72.38
N GLU A 323 147.78 65.50 71.64
CA GLU A 323 148.96 64.66 71.48
C GLU A 323 150.09 65.38 70.73
N GLN A 324 149.75 66.12 69.67
CA GLN A 324 150.70 66.96 68.94
C GLN A 324 151.35 67.99 69.87
N THR A 325 150.59 68.57 70.79
CA THR A 325 151.12 69.52 71.80
C THR A 325 152.09 68.82 72.76
N VAL A 326 151.76 67.60 73.21
CA VAL A 326 152.64 66.81 74.11
C VAL A 326 153.92 66.39 73.40
N ARG A 327 153.85 65.95 72.13
CA ARG A 327 155.05 65.58 71.35
C ARG A 327 156.00 66.76 71.15
N ILE A 328 155.48 67.94 70.82
CA ILE A 328 156.30 69.16 70.70
C ILE A 328 157.07 69.43 72.01
N ASN A 329 156.41 69.28 73.16
CA ASN A 329 157.06 69.45 74.46
C ASN A 329 158.11 68.35 74.74
N ALA A 330 157.81 67.10 74.39
CA ALA A 330 158.73 65.97 74.56
C ALA A 330 159.98 66.08 73.66
N ASP A 331 159.82 66.54 72.42
CA ASP A 331 160.94 66.76 71.49
C ASP A 331 161.88 67.86 72.00
N GLY A 332 161.35 68.92 72.62
CA GLY A 332 162.16 69.93 73.32
C GLY A 332 163.00 69.35 74.48
N ALA A 333 162.42 68.41 75.24
CA ALA A 333 163.12 67.71 76.32
C ALA A 333 164.13 66.66 75.81
N LEU A 334 163.86 66.03 74.65
CA LEU A 334 164.78 65.09 74.02
C LEU A 334 166.00 65.81 73.44
N SER A 335 165.81 66.98 72.84
CA SER A 335 166.90 67.82 72.32
C SER A 335 167.90 68.17 73.42
N THR A 336 167.42 68.60 74.59
CA THR A 336 168.27 68.88 75.76
C THR A 336 168.99 67.63 76.31
N ARG A 337 168.39 66.43 76.22
CA ARG A 337 169.08 65.16 76.54
C ARG A 337 170.15 64.79 75.54
N ILE A 338 169.93 65.03 74.25
CA ILE A 338 170.90 64.72 73.19
C ILE A 338 172.17 65.54 73.41
N ASP A 339 172.04 66.82 73.74
CA ASP A 339 173.19 67.67 74.06
C ASP A 339 174.02 67.11 75.23
N ALA A 340 173.36 66.56 76.26
CA ALA A 340 174.04 65.89 77.39
C ALA A 340 174.71 64.56 77.01
N VAL A 341 174.11 63.77 76.11
CA VAL A 341 174.69 62.50 75.63
C VAL A 341 175.93 62.74 74.78
N ILE A 342 175.93 63.79 73.93
CA ILE A 342 177.10 64.17 73.13
C ILE A 342 178.31 64.42 74.03
N ALA A 343 178.13 65.12 75.16
CA ALA A 343 179.20 65.35 76.14
C ALA A 343 179.75 64.04 76.76
N THR A 344 178.89 63.06 77.04
CA THR A 344 179.27 61.74 77.60
C THR A 344 179.99 60.87 76.56
N SER A 345 179.59 60.96 75.28
CA SER A 345 180.22 60.21 74.19
C SER A 345 181.69 60.62 73.96
N GLY A 346 182.00 61.91 74.13
CA GLY A 346 183.38 62.40 74.09
C GLY A 346 184.27 61.76 75.16
N THR A 347 183.74 61.52 76.35
CA THR A 347 184.45 60.84 77.44
C THR A 347 184.67 59.36 77.14
N ASN A 348 183.67 58.67 76.56
CA ASN A 348 183.77 57.25 76.20
C ASN A 348 184.78 56.97 75.09
N THR A 349 184.96 57.89 74.14
CA THR A 349 185.91 57.73 73.02
C THR A 349 187.35 57.55 73.51
N ALA A 350 187.73 58.22 74.60
CA ALA A 350 189.06 58.08 75.21
C ALA A 350 189.28 56.68 75.82
N ALA A 351 188.23 56.07 76.41
CA ALA A 351 188.31 54.74 77.00
C ALA A 351 188.48 53.63 75.95
N ILE A 352 187.84 53.77 74.80
CA ILE A 352 187.86 52.78 73.70
C ILE A 352 189.26 52.65 73.08
N LEU A 353 190.03 53.73 73.00
CA LEU A 353 191.39 53.67 72.46
C LEU A 353 192.32 52.78 73.31
N SER A 354 192.07 52.71 74.62
CA SER A 354 192.79 51.84 75.55
C SER A 354 192.50 50.36 75.28
N GLU A 355 191.23 50.01 75.04
CA GLU A 355 190.79 48.65 74.71
C GLU A 355 191.33 48.15 73.36
N SER A 356 191.46 49.04 72.37
CA SER A 356 192.00 48.70 71.04
C SER A 356 193.39 48.05 71.10
N THR A 357 194.23 48.50 72.04
CA THR A 357 195.60 47.98 72.20
C THR A 357 195.61 46.56 72.79
N ALA A 358 194.61 46.21 73.61
CA ALA A 358 194.49 44.87 74.18
C ALA A 358 194.06 43.83 73.15
N ARG A 359 193.20 44.20 72.17
CA ARG A 359 192.68 43.27 71.15
C ARG A 359 193.70 42.86 70.08
N ALA A 360 194.65 43.73 69.72
CA ALA A 360 195.69 43.38 68.74
C ALA A 360 196.54 42.15 69.15
N ASN A 361 196.70 41.93 70.46
CA ASN A 361 197.42 40.76 70.99
C ASN A 361 196.59 39.47 70.92
N ALA A 362 195.26 39.57 70.99
CA ALA A 362 194.35 38.42 70.92
C ALA A 362 194.23 37.87 69.48
N ASP A 363 194.24 38.75 68.48
CA ASP A 363 194.08 38.36 67.08
C ASP A 363 195.28 37.54 66.55
N GLY A 364 196.49 37.79 67.04
CA GLY A 364 197.67 36.98 66.73
C GLY A 364 197.56 35.51 67.19
N ALA A 365 196.83 35.26 68.29
CA ALA A 365 196.57 33.92 68.80
C ALA A 365 195.45 33.18 68.04
N ILE A 366 194.60 33.92 67.31
CA ILE A 366 193.51 33.35 66.52
C ILE A 366 194.01 32.88 65.15
N GLY A 367 195.01 33.55 64.56
CA GLY A 367 195.58 33.15 63.26
C GLY A 367 196.11 31.72 63.23
N THR A 368 196.79 31.28 64.29
CA THR A 368 197.32 29.90 64.41
C THR A 368 196.24 28.83 64.54
N ARG A 369 195.03 29.18 64.98
CA ARG A 369 193.88 28.26 65.06
C ARG A 369 193.20 28.05 63.70
N ILE A 370 193.19 29.05 62.83
CA ILE A 370 192.48 29.00 61.54
C ILE A 370 193.16 28.04 60.57
N ASP A 371 194.49 27.97 60.55
CA ASP A 371 195.23 27.04 59.69
C ASP A 371 194.89 25.56 59.99
N GLY A 372 194.64 25.23 61.27
CA GLY A 372 194.25 23.88 61.69
C GLY A 372 192.83 23.48 61.27
N VAL A 373 191.90 24.43 61.17
CA VAL A 373 190.50 24.16 60.77
C VAL A 373 190.40 23.86 59.27
N SER A 374 191.25 24.48 58.44
CA SER A 374 191.28 24.25 57.00
C SER A 374 191.62 22.79 56.62
N ALA A 375 192.56 22.17 57.35
CA ALA A 375 192.96 20.78 57.12
C ALA A 375 191.84 19.76 57.44
N ALA A 376 190.96 20.06 58.40
CA ALA A 376 189.85 19.18 58.77
C ALA A 376 188.72 19.17 57.72
N ALA A 377 188.52 20.28 57.00
CA ALA A 377 187.44 20.40 56.01
C ALA A 377 187.67 19.50 54.76
N SER A 378 188.92 19.27 54.34
CA SER A 378 189.24 18.41 53.21
C SER A 378 188.95 16.93 53.47
N ALA A 379 189.06 16.46 54.72
CA ALA A 379 188.77 15.07 55.10
C ALA A 379 187.27 14.74 55.03
N ASN A 380 186.40 15.68 55.39
CA ASN A 380 184.95 15.48 55.38
C ASN A 380 184.36 15.31 53.97
N SER A 381 184.98 15.88 52.94
CA SER A 381 184.51 15.76 51.55
C SER A 381 184.58 14.32 51.01
N ALA A 382 185.58 13.53 51.45
CA ALA A 382 185.74 12.13 51.03
C ALA A 382 184.71 11.17 51.64
N ALA A 383 184.22 11.47 52.85
CA ALA A 383 183.20 10.65 53.52
C ALA A 383 181.83 10.69 52.81
N ILE A 384 181.49 11.84 52.21
CA ILE A 384 180.20 12.07 51.54
C ILE A 384 180.03 11.22 50.26
N ILE A 385 181.11 10.95 49.54
CA ILE A 385 181.09 10.12 48.32
C ILE A 385 180.77 8.65 48.64
N THR A 386 181.17 8.17 49.83
CA THR A 386 180.91 6.80 50.28
C THR A 386 179.42 6.58 50.56
N GLU A 387 178.74 7.58 51.13
CA GLU A 387 177.31 7.54 51.46
C GLU A 387 176.40 7.49 50.21
N GLN A 388 176.80 8.13 49.11
CA GLN A 388 176.04 8.09 47.86
C GLN A 388 175.97 6.68 47.23
N THR A 389 176.96 5.83 47.49
CA THR A 389 177.01 4.45 46.98
C THR A 389 176.06 3.52 47.75
N ALA A 390 175.77 3.79 49.02
CA ALA A 390 174.89 2.98 49.86
C ALA A 390 173.41 3.08 49.45
N ARG A 391 172.94 4.24 48.96
CA ARG A 391 171.54 4.42 48.53
C ARG A 391 171.18 3.66 47.25
N ALA A 392 172.12 3.52 46.31
CA ALA A 392 171.90 2.80 45.06
C ALA A 392 171.58 1.30 45.25
N ASN A 393 172.07 0.69 46.34
CA ASN A 393 171.80 -0.71 46.67
C ASN A 393 170.39 -0.92 47.28
N GLY A 394 169.81 0.09 47.93
CA GLY A 394 168.44 0.04 48.48
C GLY A 394 167.37 0.04 47.39
N ASP A 395 167.59 0.79 46.30
CA ASP A 395 166.64 0.88 45.18
C ASP A 395 166.52 -0.45 44.40
N SER A 396 167.56 -1.31 44.42
CA SER A 396 167.51 -2.65 43.81
C SER A 396 166.63 -3.64 44.60
N ALA A 397 166.53 -3.52 45.93
CA ALA A 397 165.69 -4.39 46.76
C ALA A 397 164.19 -4.13 46.58
N GLN A 398 163.80 -2.92 46.19
CA GLN A 398 162.41 -2.53 45.92
C GLN A 398 161.87 -3.13 44.60
N ALA A 399 162.76 -3.43 43.64
CA ALA A 399 162.41 -4.05 42.36
C ALA A 399 161.99 -5.52 42.49
N ASP A 400 162.64 -6.28 43.39
CA ASP A 400 162.34 -7.69 43.65
C ASP A 400 160.95 -7.90 44.28
N TYR A 401 160.50 -6.96 45.12
CA TYR A 401 159.16 -6.99 45.72
C TYR A 401 158.04 -6.88 44.66
N THR A 402 158.28 -6.11 43.60
CA THR A 402 157.33 -5.89 42.50
C THR A 402 157.17 -7.13 41.61
N THR A 403 158.23 -7.93 41.46
CA THR A 403 158.22 -9.20 40.69
C THR A 403 157.39 -10.28 41.39
N SER A 404 157.42 -10.33 42.72
CA SER A 404 156.61 -11.26 43.54
C SER A 404 155.10 -11.05 43.39
N VAL A 405 154.64 -9.79 43.28
CA VAL A 405 153.22 -9.45 43.10
C VAL A 405 152.69 -9.90 41.74
N LYS A 406 153.50 -9.84 40.67
CA LYS A 406 153.12 -10.32 39.32
C LYS A 406 152.84 -11.83 39.28
N VAL A 407 153.60 -12.64 40.02
CA VAL A 407 153.41 -14.11 40.06
C VAL A 407 152.08 -14.51 40.71
N ARG A 408 151.61 -13.77 41.72
CA ARG A 408 150.31 -14.04 42.38
C ARG A 408 149.10 -13.68 41.52
N VAL A 409 149.22 -12.70 40.63
CA VAL A 409 148.14 -12.31 39.69
C VAL A 409 147.97 -13.36 38.59
N ALA A 410 149.06 -13.91 38.05
CA ALA A 410 149.02 -14.96 37.02
C ALA A 410 148.33 -16.26 37.50
N ALA A 411 148.47 -16.62 38.78
CA ALA A 411 147.81 -17.79 39.37
C ALA A 411 146.30 -17.62 39.56
N ALA A 412 145.83 -16.39 39.83
CA ALA A 412 144.41 -16.06 39.91
C ALA A 412 143.75 -16.06 38.52
N GLU A 413 144.45 -15.55 37.51
CA GLU A 413 144.01 -15.55 36.10
C GLU A 413 143.77 -16.97 35.57
N ALA A 414 144.65 -17.93 35.86
CA ALA A 414 144.49 -19.32 35.44
C ALA A 414 143.26 -20.02 36.09
N SER A 415 142.94 -19.70 37.35
CA SER A 415 141.76 -20.26 38.04
C SER A 415 140.44 -19.70 37.49
N ILE A 416 140.43 -18.42 37.10
CA ILE A 416 139.27 -17.75 36.48
C ILE A 416 139.01 -18.28 35.06
N VAL A 417 140.05 -18.56 34.28
CA VAL A 417 139.92 -19.18 32.94
C VAL A 417 139.36 -20.61 33.01
N SER A 418 139.71 -21.37 34.06
CA SER A 418 139.17 -22.72 34.28
C SER A 418 137.67 -22.71 34.64
N GLU A 419 137.24 -21.77 35.48
CA GLU A 419 135.82 -21.58 35.83
C GLU A 419 134.99 -21.05 34.64
N SER A 420 135.56 -20.12 33.85
CA SER A 420 134.94 -19.59 32.63
C SER A 420 134.71 -20.68 31.58
N SER A 421 135.68 -21.58 31.39
CA SER A 421 135.56 -22.70 30.43
C SER A 421 134.52 -23.74 30.85
N ALA A 422 134.35 -23.98 32.15
CA ALA A 422 133.33 -24.91 32.68
C ALA A 422 131.90 -24.36 32.53
N ARG A 423 131.68 -23.04 32.68
CA ARG A 423 130.36 -22.43 32.45
C ARG A 423 129.99 -22.32 30.98
N VAL A 424 130.94 -21.99 30.10
CA VAL A 424 130.70 -21.94 28.64
C VAL A 424 130.26 -23.31 28.09
N GLY A 425 130.81 -24.42 28.59
CA GLY A 425 130.38 -25.77 28.20
C GLY A 425 128.97 -26.12 28.67
N SER A 426 128.61 -25.76 29.90
CA SER A 426 127.26 -25.96 30.45
C SER A 426 126.22 -25.07 29.76
N ASP A 427 126.55 -23.81 29.52
CA ASP A 427 125.66 -22.85 28.85
C ASP A 427 125.46 -23.21 27.37
N GLY A 428 126.48 -23.73 26.69
CA GLY A 428 126.37 -24.26 25.33
C GLY A 428 125.46 -25.48 25.23
N ALA A 429 125.53 -26.40 26.20
CA ALA A 429 124.65 -27.56 26.29
C ALA A 429 123.20 -27.19 26.67
N LEU A 430 123.03 -26.15 27.49
CA LEU A 430 121.71 -25.59 27.80
C LEU A 430 121.10 -24.89 26.57
N SER A 431 121.89 -24.11 25.83
CA SER A 431 121.46 -23.41 24.62
C SER A 431 121.01 -24.37 23.53
N THR A 432 121.77 -25.45 23.27
CA THR A 432 121.37 -26.47 22.27
C THR A 432 120.10 -27.22 22.66
N ARG A 433 119.89 -27.49 23.96
CA ARG A 433 118.61 -28.05 24.45
C ARG A 433 117.46 -27.05 24.32
N ILE A 434 117.69 -25.77 24.60
CA ILE A 434 116.69 -24.72 24.46
C ILE A 434 116.31 -24.55 22.99
N ASP A 435 117.27 -24.49 22.07
CA ASP A 435 117.01 -24.38 20.63
C ASP A 435 116.24 -25.59 20.08
N ALA A 436 116.57 -26.80 20.52
CA ALA A 436 115.84 -28.02 20.15
C ALA A 436 114.40 -28.05 20.70
N VAL A 437 114.20 -27.59 21.94
CA VAL A 437 112.87 -27.47 22.55
C VAL A 437 112.06 -26.37 21.88
N VAL A 438 112.67 -25.24 21.53
CA VAL A 438 112.02 -24.13 20.80
C VAL A 438 111.64 -24.55 19.38
N ALA A 439 112.52 -25.28 18.67
CA ALA A 439 112.20 -25.82 17.34
C ALA A 439 111.05 -26.83 17.38
N THR A 440 111.02 -27.71 18.39
CA THR A 440 109.93 -28.67 18.60
C THR A 440 108.63 -27.97 19.01
N ALA A 441 108.71 -26.95 19.88
CA ALA A 441 107.55 -26.16 20.30
C ALA A 441 106.96 -25.34 19.15
N ASN A 442 107.79 -24.74 18.29
CA ASN A 442 107.34 -24.00 17.11
C ASN A 442 106.72 -24.93 16.06
N GLY A 443 107.31 -26.11 15.81
CA GLY A 443 106.73 -27.14 14.94
C GLY A 443 105.39 -27.66 15.45
N ASN A 444 105.30 -27.94 16.75
CA ASN A 444 104.04 -28.34 17.39
C ASN A 444 102.99 -27.23 17.36
N THR A 445 103.39 -25.97 17.57
CA THR A 445 102.49 -24.81 17.49
C THR A 445 101.92 -24.65 16.08
N ALA A 446 102.74 -24.81 15.04
CA ALA A 446 102.29 -24.76 13.65
C ALA A 446 101.38 -25.94 13.27
N ALA A 447 101.70 -27.16 13.73
CA ALA A 447 100.86 -28.35 13.51
C ALA A 447 99.51 -28.23 14.24
N ILE A 448 99.49 -27.71 15.47
CA ILE A 448 98.27 -27.45 16.23
C ILE A 448 97.42 -26.36 15.56
N LEU A 449 98.02 -25.27 15.06
CA LEU A 449 97.27 -24.25 14.32
C LEU A 449 96.67 -24.79 13.02
N SER A 450 97.42 -25.62 12.30
CA SER A 450 96.95 -26.26 11.06
C SER A 450 95.81 -27.24 11.33
N GLU A 451 95.90 -28.06 12.38
CA GLU A 451 94.85 -28.97 12.82
C GLU A 451 93.62 -28.22 13.35
N GLN A 452 93.80 -27.14 14.12
CA GLN A 452 92.70 -26.28 14.59
C GLN A 452 91.98 -25.62 13.42
N THR A 453 92.70 -25.17 12.40
CA THR A 453 92.11 -24.58 11.19
C THR A 453 91.35 -25.65 10.38
N ALA A 454 91.90 -26.85 10.25
CA ALA A 454 91.25 -27.96 9.56
C ALA A 454 89.95 -28.41 10.28
N ARG A 455 89.96 -28.53 11.61
CA ARG A 455 88.74 -28.84 12.38
C ARG A 455 87.73 -27.72 12.39
N ALA A 456 88.15 -26.46 12.53
CA ALA A 456 87.23 -25.33 12.45
C ALA A 456 86.49 -25.27 11.10
N ASN A 457 87.17 -25.59 9.99
CA ASN A 457 86.53 -25.66 8.67
C ASN A 457 85.58 -26.85 8.54
N ALA A 458 85.95 -28.02 9.07
CA ALA A 458 85.09 -29.22 9.07
C ALA A 458 83.86 -29.06 9.97
N ASP A 459 84.01 -28.43 11.13
CA ASP A 459 82.95 -28.09 12.07
C ASP A 459 82.03 -27.02 11.47
N SER A 460 82.57 -26.01 10.78
CA SER A 460 81.76 -25.00 10.07
C SER A 460 80.94 -25.63 8.94
N ALA A 461 81.55 -26.51 8.13
CA ALA A 461 80.86 -27.22 7.05
C ALA A 461 79.78 -28.19 7.58
N SER A 462 80.07 -28.89 8.69
CA SER A 462 79.12 -29.78 9.36
C SER A 462 77.97 -28.99 9.98
N THR A 463 78.25 -27.82 10.57
CA THR A 463 77.23 -26.91 11.13
C THR A 463 76.33 -26.37 10.02
N THR A 464 76.87 -25.87 8.90
CA THR A 464 76.06 -25.42 7.76
C THR A 464 75.17 -26.54 7.19
N ARG A 465 75.67 -27.78 7.15
CA ARG A 465 74.90 -28.94 6.69
C ARG A 465 73.82 -29.34 7.70
N ILE A 466 74.09 -29.26 9.00
CA ILE A 466 73.11 -29.50 10.08
C ILE A 466 72.04 -28.40 10.09
N ASP A 467 72.40 -27.13 9.89
CA ASP A 467 71.47 -26.01 9.81
C ASP A 467 70.56 -26.14 8.59
N GLY A 468 71.11 -26.52 7.43
CA GLY A 468 70.31 -26.78 6.23
C GLY A 468 69.34 -27.96 6.38
N ILE A 469 69.78 -29.05 7.01
CA ILE A 469 68.91 -30.20 7.31
C ILE A 469 67.84 -29.83 8.35
N SER A 470 68.19 -29.05 9.37
CA SER A 470 67.28 -28.60 10.42
C SER A 470 66.23 -27.62 9.86
N ALA A 471 66.62 -26.72 8.95
CA ALA A 471 65.70 -25.85 8.24
C ALA A 471 64.76 -26.62 7.31
N ALA A 472 65.27 -27.60 6.57
CA ALA A 472 64.44 -28.47 5.72
C ALA A 472 63.47 -29.31 6.57
N ALA A 473 63.92 -29.85 7.71
CA ALA A 473 63.08 -30.59 8.64
C ALA A 473 62.01 -29.70 9.30
N ALA A 474 62.35 -28.47 9.68
CA ALA A 474 61.39 -27.50 10.23
C ALA A 474 60.33 -27.08 9.20
N ASN A 475 60.74 -26.84 7.94
CA ASN A 475 59.81 -26.54 6.86
C ASN A 475 58.88 -27.73 6.55
N ASN A 476 59.43 -28.95 6.50
CA ASN A 476 58.63 -30.16 6.30
C ASN A 476 57.68 -30.41 7.49
N TYR A 477 58.13 -30.20 8.72
CA TYR A 477 57.30 -30.31 9.92
C TYR A 477 56.15 -29.28 9.90
N ALA A 478 56.43 -28.03 9.53
CA ALA A 478 55.41 -26.98 9.37
C ALA A 478 54.41 -27.31 8.25
N ALA A 479 54.88 -27.81 7.09
CA ALA A 479 54.01 -28.24 5.99
C ALA A 479 53.11 -29.43 6.38
N ILE A 480 53.64 -30.39 7.13
CA ILE A 480 52.88 -31.55 7.63
C ILE A 480 51.82 -31.09 8.63
N ILE A 481 52.14 -30.17 9.55
CA ILE A 481 51.16 -29.60 10.50
C ILE A 481 50.09 -28.79 9.76
N TYR A 482 50.46 -28.02 8.75
CA TYR A 482 49.50 -27.25 7.94
C TYR A 482 48.55 -28.18 7.17
N GLU A 483 49.07 -29.26 6.57
CA GLU A 483 48.25 -30.26 5.89
C GLU A 483 47.37 -31.05 6.86
N GLN A 484 47.86 -31.38 8.06
CA GLN A 484 47.06 -32.02 9.11
C GLN A 484 45.93 -31.09 9.61
N SER A 485 46.20 -29.80 9.77
CA SER A 485 45.18 -28.80 10.11
C SER A 485 44.16 -28.64 8.98
N ALA A 486 44.61 -28.54 7.73
CA ALA A 486 43.72 -28.42 6.57
C ALA A 486 42.81 -29.64 6.40
N ARG A 487 43.31 -30.86 6.62
CA ARG A 487 42.47 -32.07 6.62
C ARG A 487 41.52 -32.10 7.82
N ALA A 488 41.95 -31.71 9.01
CA ALA A 488 41.08 -31.66 10.20
C ALA A 488 39.94 -30.63 10.04
N ASP A 489 40.23 -29.48 9.40
CA ASP A 489 39.24 -28.47 9.06
C ASP A 489 38.25 -28.98 7.99
N GLN A 490 38.76 -29.70 6.98
CA GLN A 490 37.92 -30.34 5.96
C GLN A 490 37.04 -31.44 6.56
N ASP A 491 37.57 -32.29 7.43
CA ASP A 491 36.81 -33.34 8.13
C ASP A 491 35.75 -32.73 9.07
N THR A 492 36.06 -31.61 9.72
CA THR A 492 35.10 -30.85 10.53
C THR A 492 34.00 -30.24 9.65
N ALA A 493 34.35 -29.68 8.49
CA ALA A 493 33.40 -29.13 7.54
C ALA A 493 32.48 -30.20 6.93
N ILE A 494 33.03 -31.37 6.57
CA ILE A 494 32.27 -32.52 6.09
C ILE A 494 31.35 -33.04 7.19
N THR A 495 31.83 -33.14 8.43
CA THR A 495 31.02 -33.56 9.59
C THR A 495 29.86 -32.59 9.84
N ASN A 496 30.10 -31.28 9.76
CA ASN A 496 29.06 -30.26 9.89
C ASN A 496 28.05 -30.31 8.75
N TYR A 497 28.49 -30.54 7.51
CA TYR A 497 27.61 -30.73 6.36
C TYR A 497 26.73 -31.97 6.54
N VAL A 498 27.30 -33.09 6.97
CA VAL A 498 26.57 -34.33 7.26
C VAL A 498 25.56 -34.14 8.40
N ASN A 499 25.94 -33.48 9.50
CA ASN A 499 25.01 -33.19 10.60
C ASN A 499 23.86 -32.26 10.18
N SER A 500 24.15 -31.27 9.34
CA SER A 500 23.13 -30.37 8.76
C SER A 500 22.17 -31.12 7.84
N VAL A 501 22.69 -32.00 6.96
CA VAL A 501 21.87 -32.87 6.12
C VAL A 501 21.04 -33.82 6.97
N ASN A 502 21.61 -34.45 8.00
CA ASN A 502 20.89 -35.36 8.89
C ASN A 502 19.76 -34.64 9.67
N SER A 503 20.00 -33.41 10.12
CA SER A 503 18.99 -32.57 10.76
C SER A 503 17.88 -32.14 9.78
N ARG A 504 18.24 -31.78 8.54
CA ARG A 504 17.27 -31.46 7.47
C ARG A 504 16.42 -32.67 7.07
N VAL A 505 17.03 -33.86 7.03
CA VAL A 505 16.31 -35.12 6.77
C VAL A 505 15.39 -35.43 7.94
N GLY A 506 15.86 -35.36 9.19
CA GLY A 506 15.01 -35.60 10.36
C GLY A 506 13.85 -34.60 10.50
N THR A 507 14.06 -33.33 10.17
CA THR A 507 12.97 -32.33 10.11
C THR A 507 12.01 -32.60 8.96
N ALA A 508 12.50 -33.00 7.78
CA ALA A 508 11.63 -33.39 6.66
C ALA A 508 10.82 -34.65 6.99
N GLU A 509 11.41 -35.67 7.62
CA GLU A 509 10.73 -36.88 8.07
C GLU A 509 9.65 -36.57 9.13
N ALA A 510 9.94 -35.68 10.08
CA ALA A 510 8.96 -35.22 11.07
C ALA A 510 7.81 -34.42 10.41
N SER A 511 8.10 -33.54 9.45
CA SER A 511 7.09 -32.80 8.69
C SER A 511 6.23 -33.71 7.81
N ILE A 512 6.83 -34.69 7.14
CA ILE A 512 6.10 -35.69 6.34
C ILE A 512 5.20 -36.55 7.24
N THR A 513 5.69 -36.97 8.41
CA THR A 513 4.90 -37.72 9.39
C THR A 513 3.74 -36.89 9.94
N SER A 514 3.97 -35.61 10.22
CA SER A 514 2.94 -34.66 10.66
C SER A 514 1.88 -34.42 9.58
N GLU A 515 2.30 -34.24 8.32
CA GLU A 515 1.40 -34.09 7.18
C GLU A 515 0.58 -35.37 6.94
N ALA A 516 1.21 -36.55 7.02
CA ALA A 516 0.52 -37.83 6.91
C ALA A 516 -0.54 -38.01 8.01
N THR A 517 -0.22 -37.61 9.25
CA THR A 517 -1.15 -37.65 10.39
C THR A 517 -2.28 -36.62 10.23
N THR A 518 -1.97 -35.42 9.72
CA THR A 518 -2.94 -34.35 9.47
C THR A 518 -3.91 -34.74 8.35
N ARG A 519 -3.43 -35.35 7.27
CA ARG A 519 -4.28 -35.89 6.20
C ARG A 519 -5.15 -37.04 6.67
N ALA A 520 -4.61 -38.00 7.43
CA ALA A 520 -5.41 -39.09 7.99
C ALA A 520 -6.54 -38.58 8.92
N THR A 521 -6.27 -37.52 9.67
CA THR A 521 -7.29 -36.86 10.53
C THR A 521 -8.33 -36.11 9.69
N ALA A 522 -7.91 -35.39 8.65
CA ALA A 522 -8.80 -34.70 7.73
C ALA A 522 -9.70 -35.68 6.95
N ASP A 523 -9.14 -36.79 6.47
CA ASP A 523 -9.88 -37.85 5.80
C ASP A 523 -10.91 -38.49 6.75
N SER A 524 -10.53 -38.75 8.01
CA SER A 524 -11.46 -39.23 9.05
C SER A 524 -12.59 -38.23 9.36
N ALA A 525 -12.29 -36.92 9.36
CA ALA A 525 -13.28 -35.85 9.53
C ALA A 525 -14.19 -35.70 8.31
N GLN A 526 -13.66 -35.88 7.10
CA GLN A 526 -14.44 -35.92 5.86
C GLN A 526 -15.37 -37.14 5.83
N VAL A 527 -14.89 -38.33 6.18
CA VAL A 527 -15.72 -39.54 6.33
C VAL A 527 -16.83 -39.31 7.36
N THR A 528 -16.53 -38.65 8.47
CA THR A 528 -17.55 -38.28 9.49
C THR A 528 -18.57 -37.28 8.94
N SER A 529 -18.14 -36.28 8.16
CA SER A 529 -19.03 -35.32 7.49
C SER A 529 -19.91 -35.98 6.44
N ILE A 530 -19.38 -36.94 5.68
CA ILE A 530 -20.12 -37.74 4.70
C ILE A 530 -21.16 -38.62 5.40
N ASN A 531 -20.81 -39.25 6.52
CA ASN A 531 -21.75 -40.05 7.32
C ASN A 531 -22.87 -39.17 7.90
N ASN A 532 -22.55 -37.98 8.41
CA ASN A 532 -23.55 -37.01 8.87
C ASN A 532 -24.46 -36.51 7.74
N LEU A 533 -23.91 -36.29 6.55
CA LEU A 533 -24.70 -35.91 5.38
C LEU A 533 -25.63 -37.05 4.95
N SER A 534 -25.14 -38.30 4.94
CA SER A 534 -25.98 -39.49 4.67
C SER A 534 -27.10 -39.64 5.70
N ALA A 535 -26.82 -39.41 6.99
CA ALA A 535 -27.85 -39.44 8.04
C ALA A 535 -28.89 -38.32 7.87
N ARG A 536 -28.46 -37.10 7.49
CA ARG A 536 -29.37 -35.97 7.18
C ARG A 536 -30.22 -36.25 5.95
N ILE A 537 -29.63 -36.80 4.89
CA ILE A 537 -30.35 -37.21 3.69
C ILE A 537 -31.39 -38.28 4.05
N GLY A 538 -31.02 -39.31 4.81
CA GLY A 538 -31.98 -40.32 5.27
C GLY A 538 -33.11 -39.74 6.13
N THR A 539 -32.82 -38.74 6.97
CA THR A 539 -33.85 -38.01 7.73
C THR A 539 -34.75 -37.17 6.81
N THR A 540 -34.18 -36.51 5.80
CA THR A 540 -34.93 -35.74 4.80
C THR A 540 -35.80 -36.64 3.92
N GLU A 541 -35.32 -37.82 3.53
CA GLU A 541 -36.08 -38.83 2.80
C GLU A 541 -37.25 -39.37 3.65
N ALA A 542 -37.04 -39.60 4.96
CA ALA A 542 -38.11 -39.98 5.88
C ALA A 542 -39.15 -38.85 6.05
N ASN A 543 -38.71 -37.60 6.14
CA ASN A 543 -39.60 -36.44 6.21
C ASN A 543 -40.38 -36.22 4.90
N TYR A 544 -39.72 -36.38 3.74
CA TYR A 544 -40.37 -36.33 2.43
C TYR A 544 -41.43 -37.43 2.30
N THR A 545 -41.13 -38.65 2.74
CA THR A 545 -42.09 -39.76 2.77
C THR A 545 -43.27 -39.46 3.70
N THR A 546 -43.02 -38.84 4.85
CA THR A 546 -44.08 -38.41 5.79
C THR A 546 -44.95 -37.32 5.20
N GLU A 547 -44.37 -36.31 4.54
CA GLU A 547 -45.10 -35.24 3.86
C GLU A 547 -45.91 -35.77 2.67
N VAL A 548 -45.36 -36.71 1.89
CA VAL A 548 -46.11 -37.39 0.82
C VAL A 548 -47.31 -38.13 1.40
N ASN A 549 -47.16 -38.86 2.51
CA ASN A 549 -48.28 -39.51 3.18
C ASN A 549 -49.30 -38.52 3.76
N ALA A 550 -48.86 -37.36 4.26
CA ALA A 550 -49.72 -36.29 4.74
C ALA A 550 -50.52 -35.63 3.60
N ARG A 551 -49.88 -35.38 2.45
CA ARG A 551 -50.58 -34.89 1.24
C ARG A 551 -51.54 -35.91 0.68
N VAL A 552 -51.17 -37.19 0.59
CA VAL A 552 -52.10 -38.24 0.17
C VAL A 552 -53.30 -38.32 1.11
N SER A 553 -53.10 -38.15 2.42
CA SER A 553 -54.20 -38.09 3.39
C SER A 553 -55.07 -36.84 3.22
N GLN A 554 -54.46 -35.68 2.95
CA GLN A 554 -55.17 -34.45 2.63
C GLN A 554 -55.96 -34.56 1.32
N ASP A 555 -55.36 -35.14 0.27
CA ASP A 555 -55.99 -35.37 -1.02
C ASP A 555 -57.17 -36.33 -0.88
N ASN A 556 -57.04 -37.40 -0.07
CA ASN A 556 -58.17 -38.27 0.27
C ASN A 556 -59.28 -37.54 1.05
N ALA A 557 -58.93 -36.62 1.95
CA ALA A 557 -59.90 -35.78 2.65
C ALA A 557 -60.59 -34.77 1.71
N ILE A 558 -59.85 -34.21 0.74
CA ILE A 558 -60.37 -33.34 -0.31
C ILE A 558 -61.29 -34.11 -1.24
N ILE A 559 -60.92 -35.32 -1.66
CA ILE A 559 -61.79 -36.22 -2.45
C ILE A 559 -63.08 -36.49 -1.69
N SER A 560 -63.01 -36.78 -0.39
CA SER A 560 -64.19 -36.99 0.44
C SER A 560 -65.06 -35.73 0.60
N TYR A 561 -64.44 -34.54 0.67
CA TYR A 561 -65.15 -33.26 0.63
C TYR A 561 -65.80 -32.99 -0.73
N VAL A 562 -65.12 -33.32 -1.83
CA VAL A 562 -65.64 -33.21 -3.20
C VAL A 562 -66.82 -34.15 -3.42
N ASP A 563 -66.76 -35.39 -2.92
CA ASP A 563 -67.89 -36.32 -2.93
C ASP A 563 -69.07 -35.80 -2.11
N ALA A 564 -68.81 -35.22 -0.93
CA ALA A 564 -69.85 -34.59 -0.12
C ALA A 564 -70.47 -33.36 -0.81
N VAL A 565 -69.68 -32.58 -1.55
CA VAL A 565 -70.15 -31.45 -2.37
C VAL A 565 -70.94 -31.94 -3.58
N ASN A 566 -70.54 -33.02 -4.24
CA ASN A 566 -71.28 -33.63 -5.34
C ASN A 566 -72.64 -34.17 -4.89
N VAL A 567 -72.70 -34.82 -3.72
CA VAL A 567 -73.97 -35.22 -3.09
C VAL A 567 -74.82 -34.02 -2.72
N ARG A 568 -74.22 -32.94 -2.20
CA ARG A 568 -74.94 -31.68 -1.91
C ARG A 568 -75.48 -31.02 -3.18
N ASN A 569 -74.74 -31.03 -4.27
CA ASN A 569 -75.17 -30.49 -5.56
C ASN A 569 -76.31 -31.33 -6.16
N ALA A 570 -76.25 -32.66 -6.07
CA ALA A 570 -77.36 -33.54 -6.46
C ALA A 570 -78.64 -33.25 -5.64
N ASN A 571 -78.51 -33.01 -4.34
CA ASN A 571 -79.64 -32.61 -3.48
C ASN A 571 -80.17 -31.20 -3.81
N ILE A 572 -79.30 -30.26 -4.18
CA ILE A 572 -79.69 -28.91 -4.62
C ILE A 572 -80.43 -28.96 -5.97
N GLU A 573 -80.01 -29.83 -6.90
CA GLU A 573 -80.68 -30.02 -8.19
C GLU A 573 -82.10 -30.59 -8.01
N VAL A 574 -82.29 -31.49 -7.03
CA VAL A 574 -83.61 -32.00 -6.62
C VAL A 574 -84.45 -30.92 -5.92
N ALA A 575 -83.84 -30.06 -5.09
CA ALA A 575 -84.51 -28.96 -4.40
C ALA A 575 -84.94 -27.83 -5.37
N VAL A 576 -84.12 -27.49 -6.36
CA VAL A 576 -84.41 -26.47 -7.39
C VAL A 576 -85.56 -26.91 -8.30
N ASN A 577 -85.66 -28.20 -8.65
CA ASN A 577 -86.81 -28.72 -9.42
C ASN A 577 -88.12 -28.73 -8.60
N SER A 578 -88.02 -28.90 -7.27
CA SER A 578 -89.16 -28.81 -6.36
C SER A 578 -89.62 -27.36 -6.13
N GLU A 579 -88.69 -26.41 -6.02
CA GLU A 579 -88.94 -24.95 -5.93
C GLU A 579 -89.51 -24.38 -7.25
N GLY A 580 -89.04 -24.87 -8.41
CA GLY A 580 -89.57 -24.49 -9.73
C GLY A 580 -91.03 -24.90 -9.96
N THR A 581 -91.46 -26.00 -9.32
CA THR A 581 -92.86 -26.47 -9.36
C THR A 581 -93.75 -25.74 -8.32
N ALA A 582 -93.16 -25.23 -7.23
CA ALA A 582 -93.86 -24.46 -6.20
C ALA A 582 -94.06 -22.97 -6.55
N ARG A 583 -93.11 -22.32 -7.24
CA ARG A 583 -93.20 -20.90 -7.62
C ARG A 583 -94.19 -20.58 -8.75
N PHE A 584 -94.62 -21.57 -9.53
CA PHE A 584 -95.61 -21.37 -10.60
C PHE A 584 -97.07 -21.30 -10.09
N ASN A 585 -97.33 -21.66 -8.82
CA ASN A 585 -98.67 -21.61 -8.21
C ASN A 585 -98.77 -20.63 -7.00
N GLY A 586 -97.73 -19.82 -6.73
CA GLY A 586 -97.55 -19.13 -5.43
C GLY A 586 -97.74 -17.62 -5.39
N ASP A 587 -97.05 -16.81 -6.21
CA ASP A 587 -96.77 -15.44 -5.79
C ASP A 587 -97.29 -14.34 -6.73
N ASN A 588 -98.46 -13.79 -6.35
CA ASN A 588 -98.85 -12.40 -6.60
C ASN A 588 -97.89 -11.44 -5.89
N PHE A 589 -97.43 -10.41 -6.58
CA PHE A 589 -96.50 -9.38 -6.08
C PHE A 589 -97.16 -8.45 -5.03
N LEU A 590 -96.89 -8.66 -3.75
CA LEU A 590 -97.23 -7.74 -2.65
C LEU A 590 -96.09 -7.68 -1.61
N ALA A 591 -95.21 -6.67 -1.70
CA ALA A 591 -94.28 -6.31 -0.63
C ALA A 591 -94.87 -5.16 0.22
N GLN A 592 -95.65 -5.51 1.25
CA GLN A 592 -96.05 -4.59 2.32
C GLN A 592 -95.32 -4.95 3.61
N GLN A 593 -94.63 -3.98 4.22
CA GLN A 593 -94.06 -4.13 5.56
C GLN A 593 -94.73 -3.12 6.50
N THR A 594 -95.65 -3.62 7.33
CA THR A 594 -96.41 -2.83 8.32
C THR A 594 -96.04 -3.32 9.71
N THR A 595 -95.56 -2.42 10.57
CA THR A 595 -95.30 -2.69 11.99
C THR A 595 -96.28 -1.90 12.84
N ASP A 596 -97.21 -2.60 13.47
CA ASP A 596 -98.20 -2.03 14.39
C ASP A 596 -97.75 -2.29 15.85
N LEU A 597 -97.68 -1.22 16.65
CA LEU A 597 -97.38 -1.26 18.08
C LEU A 597 -98.59 -0.73 18.86
N TYR A 598 -99.16 -1.58 19.70
CA TYR A 598 -100.39 -1.28 20.44
C TYR A 598 -100.15 -1.37 21.95
N GLY A 599 -100.53 -0.33 22.69
CA GLY A 599 -100.48 -0.29 24.15
C GLY A 599 -101.82 0.17 24.72
N ARG A 600 -102.37 -0.58 25.67
CA ARG A 600 -103.61 -0.24 26.37
C ARG A 600 -103.41 -0.36 27.89
N ASN A 601 -103.95 0.60 28.63
CA ASN A 601 -104.35 0.42 30.02
C ASN A 601 -105.76 1.00 30.22
N ASP A 602 -106.33 0.79 31.40
CA ASP A 602 -107.75 1.01 31.72
C ASP A 602 -108.30 2.44 31.51
N GLN A 603 -107.46 3.44 31.15
CA GLN A 603 -107.92 4.82 30.88
C GLN A 603 -107.34 5.49 29.61
N VAL A 604 -106.39 4.87 28.89
CA VAL A 604 -105.78 5.43 27.66
C VAL A 604 -105.39 4.32 26.68
N SER A 605 -105.70 4.50 25.40
CA SER A 605 -105.19 3.66 24.30
C SER A 605 -104.18 4.45 23.47
N ALA A 606 -103.00 3.86 23.24
CA ALA A 606 -101.98 4.39 22.35
C ALA A 606 -101.69 3.39 21.23
N SER A 607 -101.72 3.87 19.99
CA SER A 607 -101.36 3.07 18.82
C SER A 607 -100.32 3.81 18.00
N GLY A 608 -99.21 3.12 17.70
CA GLY A 608 -98.21 3.54 16.73
C GLY A 608 -98.23 2.60 15.54
N ARG A 609 -98.33 3.14 14.33
CA ARG A 609 -98.19 2.39 13.08
C ARG A 609 -97.04 2.97 12.29
N PHE A 610 -96.10 2.11 11.92
CA PHE A 610 -95.12 2.41 10.88
C PHE A 610 -95.41 1.53 9.67
N GLN A 611 -95.64 2.14 8.51
CA GLN A 611 -95.99 1.44 7.30
C GLN A 611 -95.13 1.92 6.13
N MET A 612 -94.51 0.95 5.45
CA MET A 612 -93.93 1.14 4.13
C MET A 612 -94.76 0.33 3.14
N ALA A 613 -95.50 1.04 2.28
CA ALA A 613 -96.40 0.43 1.32
C ALA A 613 -96.05 0.88 -0.09
N LEU A 614 -95.83 -0.11 -0.94
CA LEU A 614 -95.91 0.04 -2.39
C LEU A 614 -97.29 -0.44 -2.80
N SER A 615 -98.10 0.42 -3.39
CA SER A 615 -99.42 0.06 -3.88
C SER A 615 -99.46 0.12 -5.40
N TYR A 616 -99.94 -0.97 -5.99
CA TYR A 616 -100.23 -1.09 -7.42
C TYR A 616 -101.74 -1.16 -7.57
N GLN A 617 -102.33 -0.12 -8.17
CA GLN A 617 -103.77 -0.07 -8.47
C GLN A 617 -103.93 0.55 -9.86
N ASP A 618 -104.59 -0.17 -10.76
CA ASP A 618 -104.91 0.25 -12.13
C ASP A 618 -103.72 0.80 -12.94
N GLY A 619 -102.56 0.11 -12.87
CA GLY A 619 -101.40 0.42 -13.69
C GLY A 619 -100.46 1.51 -13.15
N ASN A 620 -100.77 2.11 -12.00
CA ASN A 620 -99.93 3.12 -11.36
C ASN A 620 -99.21 2.56 -10.13
N ILE A 621 -97.95 2.95 -9.93
CA ILE A 621 -97.18 2.62 -8.73
C ILE A 621 -97.13 3.89 -7.85
N SER A 622 -97.59 3.77 -6.61
CA SER A 622 -97.34 4.80 -5.59
C SER A 622 -96.61 4.19 -4.40
N ALA A 623 -95.62 4.93 -3.89
CA ALA A 623 -94.83 4.54 -2.74
C ALA A 623 -95.14 5.50 -1.57
N ARG A 624 -95.54 4.93 -0.44
CA ARG A 624 -95.75 5.67 0.80
C ARG A 624 -94.94 5.07 1.94
N ILE A 625 -94.24 5.95 2.64
CA ILE A 625 -93.71 5.67 3.98
C ILE A 625 -94.48 6.54 4.95
N GLN A 626 -95.15 5.96 5.93
CA GLN A 626 -95.91 6.70 6.93
C GLN A 626 -95.66 6.20 8.34
N ALA A 627 -95.59 7.14 9.27
CA ALA A 627 -95.59 6.89 10.70
C ALA A 627 -96.74 7.67 11.33
N LEU A 628 -97.66 6.97 11.99
CA LEU A 628 -98.80 7.57 12.69
C LEU A 628 -98.77 7.15 14.15
N LEU A 629 -98.78 8.12 15.05
CA LEU A 629 -99.03 7.90 16.47
C LEU A 629 -100.33 8.58 16.86
N ALA A 630 -101.22 7.81 17.48
CA ALA A 630 -102.49 8.29 17.99
C ALA A 630 -102.66 7.88 19.45
N VAL A 631 -103.09 8.83 20.27
CA VAL A 631 -103.48 8.57 21.66
C VAL A 631 -104.93 9.02 21.84
N THR A 632 -105.77 8.10 22.30
CA THR A 632 -107.16 8.39 22.63
C THR A 632 -107.32 8.47 24.15
N ARG A 633 -107.71 9.65 24.65
CA ARG A 633 -107.94 9.91 26.08
C ARG A 633 -109.26 10.67 26.25
N GLY A 634 -110.14 10.16 27.11
CA GLY A 634 -111.43 10.81 27.38
C GLY A 634 -112.38 10.87 26.18
N GLY A 635 -112.26 9.93 25.22
CA GLY A 635 -113.11 9.86 24.02
C GLY A 635 -112.66 10.75 22.85
N GLN A 636 -111.62 11.57 22.99
CA GLN A 636 -111.02 12.32 21.87
C GLN A 636 -109.63 11.78 21.50
N THR A 637 -109.30 11.80 20.21
CA THR A 637 -108.05 11.29 19.65
C THR A 637 -107.14 12.44 19.25
N TYR A 638 -105.94 12.46 19.82
CA TYR A 638 -104.87 13.38 19.44
C TYR A 638 -103.83 12.60 18.65
N GLY A 639 -103.50 13.09 17.44
CA GLY A 639 -102.59 12.44 16.52
C GLY A 639 -101.38 13.32 16.22
N ALA A 640 -100.22 12.69 16.07
CA ALA A 640 -99.07 13.27 15.42
C ALA A 640 -98.49 12.25 14.45
N GLY A 641 -98.12 12.67 13.26
CA GLY A 641 -97.62 11.76 12.25
C GLY A 641 -96.87 12.46 11.14
N TYR A 642 -96.20 11.65 10.34
CA TYR A 642 -95.63 12.11 9.09
C TYR A 642 -95.80 11.06 8.00
N TYR A 643 -95.79 11.53 6.76
CA TYR A 643 -95.70 10.64 5.61
C TYR A 643 -94.89 11.26 4.47
N LEU A 644 -94.20 10.38 3.74
CA LEU A 644 -93.53 10.67 2.48
C LEU A 644 -94.30 9.97 1.36
N ASP A 645 -94.75 10.75 0.39
CA ASP A 645 -95.35 10.22 -0.84
C ASP A 645 -94.41 10.44 -2.01
N LEU A 646 -94.26 9.38 -2.83
CA LEU A 646 -93.84 9.48 -4.21
C LEU A 646 -95.05 9.13 -5.09
N MET A 647 -95.60 10.13 -5.77
CA MET A 647 -96.80 10.00 -6.58
C MET A 647 -96.41 9.71 -8.04
N ASN A 648 -97.33 9.11 -8.80
CA ASN A 648 -97.08 8.63 -10.17
C ASN A 648 -96.80 9.75 -11.19
N ASP A 649 -97.03 11.01 -10.82
CA ASP A 649 -96.71 12.19 -11.64
C ASP A 649 -95.27 12.72 -11.42
N GLY A 650 -94.46 12.01 -10.63
CA GLY A 650 -93.09 12.38 -10.30
C GLY A 650 -92.98 13.41 -9.18
N SER A 651 -94.10 13.84 -8.58
CA SER A 651 -94.08 14.72 -7.42
C SER A 651 -93.75 13.94 -6.14
N SER A 652 -92.97 14.58 -5.26
CA SER A 652 -92.64 14.07 -3.93
C SER A 652 -93.08 15.06 -2.86
N ARG A 653 -93.71 14.58 -1.78
CA ARG A 653 -94.03 15.43 -0.61
C ARG A 653 -93.66 14.75 0.70
N PHE A 654 -93.11 15.53 1.62
CA PHE A 654 -92.98 15.17 3.04
C PHE A 654 -93.95 16.02 3.84
N VAL A 655 -94.94 15.39 4.45
CA VAL A 655 -95.97 16.05 5.25
C VAL A 655 -95.76 15.61 6.70
N VAL A 656 -95.63 16.60 7.60
CA VAL A 656 -95.63 16.38 9.05
C VAL A 656 -96.87 17.07 9.60
N ASP A 657 -97.72 16.30 10.26
CA ASP A 657 -98.91 16.79 10.96
C ASP A 657 -98.68 16.64 12.46
N ALA A 658 -98.36 17.76 13.11
CA ALA A 658 -98.07 17.86 14.55
C ALA A 658 -98.25 19.30 15.03
N SER A 659 -98.45 19.49 16.33
CA SER A 659 -98.60 20.84 16.92
C SER A 659 -97.31 21.68 16.95
N ALA A 660 -96.12 21.07 16.77
CA ALA A 660 -94.82 21.74 16.63
C ALA A 660 -93.78 20.82 15.95
N PHE A 661 -92.83 21.38 15.18
CA PHE A 661 -91.73 20.63 14.54
C PHE A 661 -90.36 21.09 15.07
N TYR A 662 -89.59 20.14 15.62
CA TYR A 662 -88.26 20.35 16.19
C TYR A 662 -87.23 19.42 15.55
N ILE A 663 -86.11 19.97 15.09
CA ILE A 663 -84.90 19.18 14.79
C ILE A 663 -83.92 19.43 15.94
N THR A 664 -83.61 18.42 16.76
CA THR A 664 -82.68 18.55 17.89
C THR A 664 -81.43 17.73 17.63
N SER A 665 -80.30 18.14 18.20
CA SER A 665 -79.12 17.27 18.32
C SER A 665 -79.02 16.76 19.75
N ASN A 666 -78.75 15.46 19.93
CA ASN A 666 -78.44 14.84 21.22
C ASN A 666 -79.45 15.10 22.37
N GLY A 667 -80.75 15.09 22.09
CA GLY A 667 -81.78 15.21 23.14
C GLY A 667 -81.89 16.59 23.78
N SER A 668 -81.27 17.62 23.19
CA SER A 668 -81.38 19.01 23.64
C SER A 668 -82.81 19.54 23.49
N SER A 669 -83.31 20.26 24.50
CA SER A 669 -84.62 20.94 24.49
C SER A 669 -84.65 22.21 23.63
N VAL A 670 -83.50 22.63 23.08
CA VAL A 670 -83.39 23.75 22.16
C VAL A 670 -83.26 23.20 20.73
N PRO A 671 -84.22 23.45 19.85
CA PRO A 671 -84.19 22.96 18.49
C PRO A 671 -83.12 23.70 17.66
N LEU A 672 -82.37 22.92 16.88
CA LEU A 672 -81.40 23.37 15.86
C LEU A 672 -82.07 24.30 14.84
N LEU A 673 -83.35 24.07 14.58
CA LEU A 673 -84.28 25.04 14.04
C LEU A 673 -85.71 24.76 14.51
N SER A 674 -86.49 25.81 14.80
CA SER A 674 -87.92 25.68 15.17
C SER A 674 -88.83 26.45 14.21
N PHE A 675 -89.96 25.83 13.87
CA PHE A 675 -91.08 26.45 13.15
C PHE A 675 -92.38 26.22 13.90
N ASP A 676 -93.03 27.30 14.33
CA ASP A 676 -94.27 27.29 15.14
C ASP A 676 -95.54 27.52 14.30
N GLY A 677 -95.41 27.43 12.97
CA GLY A 677 -96.48 27.74 12.02
C GLY A 677 -96.37 29.14 11.41
N TYR A 678 -95.55 30.05 11.96
CA TYR A 678 -95.35 31.40 11.41
C TYR A 678 -93.89 31.88 11.38
N THR A 679 -93.01 31.46 12.29
CA THR A 679 -91.61 31.94 12.38
C THR A 679 -90.58 30.81 12.33
N LEU A 680 -89.52 30.92 11.52
CA LEU A 680 -88.36 30.01 11.53
C LEU A 680 -87.17 30.61 12.27
N ARG A 681 -86.63 29.90 13.27
CA ARG A 681 -85.42 30.29 14.02
C ARG A 681 -84.30 29.26 13.82
N VAL A 682 -83.07 29.69 13.49
CA VAL A 682 -81.85 28.84 13.38
C VAL A 682 -80.71 29.44 14.21
N PRO A 683 -80.23 28.82 15.30
CA PRO A 683 -79.26 29.44 16.21
C PRO A 683 -77.80 29.53 15.72
N ASN A 684 -77.32 28.65 14.83
CA ASN A 684 -75.95 28.69 14.28
C ASN A 684 -75.90 28.12 12.84
N LEU A 685 -75.61 28.94 11.83
CA LEU A 685 -75.49 28.53 10.42
C LEU A 685 -74.01 28.40 10.01
N VAL A 686 -73.61 27.22 9.52
CA VAL A 686 -72.27 26.98 8.93
C VAL A 686 -72.45 26.65 7.44
N LEU A 687 -71.76 27.40 6.56
CA LEU A 687 -71.80 27.24 5.10
C LEU A 687 -70.53 26.55 4.60
N THR A 688 -70.64 25.32 4.09
CA THR A 688 -69.58 24.62 3.36
C THR A 688 -70.00 24.44 1.91
N ALA A 689 -69.22 24.98 0.95
CA ALA A 689 -69.36 24.58 -0.44
C ALA A 689 -68.65 23.21 -0.66
N PRO A 690 -69.31 22.20 -1.25
CA PRO A 690 -68.86 20.81 -1.33
C PRO A 690 -68.12 20.50 -2.65
N ASN A 691 -67.28 19.46 -2.67
CA ASN A 691 -66.80 18.77 -3.89
C ASN A 691 -66.31 19.66 -5.06
N VAL A 692 -65.10 20.24 -4.95
CA VAL A 692 -64.32 20.73 -6.11
C VAL A 692 -63.18 19.73 -6.42
N PRO A 693 -63.16 19.10 -7.62
CA PRO A 693 -62.10 18.20 -8.09
C PRO A 693 -60.78 18.90 -8.53
N ALA A 694 -59.71 18.11 -8.64
CA ALA A 694 -58.31 18.51 -8.87
C ALA A 694 -58.03 19.28 -10.19
N GLY A 695 -57.07 20.23 -10.15
CA GLY A 695 -56.47 20.85 -11.34
C GLY A 695 -56.67 22.35 -11.52
N VAL A 696 -57.36 23.02 -10.59
CA VAL A 696 -57.53 24.48 -10.59
C VAL A 696 -56.67 25.08 -9.48
N ALA A 697 -55.96 26.16 -9.79
CA ALA A 697 -55.07 26.88 -8.89
C ALA A 697 -55.67 26.99 -7.48
N ASN A 698 -54.83 26.68 -6.48
CA ASN A 698 -55.11 26.75 -5.06
C ASN A 698 -55.66 28.15 -4.72
N GLN A 699 -56.98 28.38 -4.87
CA GLN A 699 -57.66 29.50 -4.26
C GLN A 699 -57.85 29.08 -2.80
N PRO A 700 -57.12 29.68 -1.84
CA PRO A 700 -57.33 29.37 -0.45
C PRO A 700 -58.80 29.67 -0.14
N ALA A 701 -59.42 28.78 0.63
CA ALA A 701 -60.76 28.96 1.17
C ALA A 701 -60.97 30.44 1.53
N ARG A 702 -61.88 31.09 0.79
CA ARG A 702 -62.21 32.49 1.01
C ARG A 702 -62.92 32.59 2.35
N LEU A 703 -62.15 32.85 3.39
CA LEU A 703 -62.67 33.20 4.70
C LEU A 703 -63.11 34.66 4.60
N ASP A 704 -64.34 34.90 4.17
CA ASP A 704 -65.00 36.20 4.32
C ASP A 704 -65.26 36.42 5.83
N ILE A 705 -64.22 36.82 6.57
CA ILE A 705 -64.40 37.36 7.92
C ILE A 705 -65.01 38.75 7.73
N ALA A 706 -66.34 38.82 7.67
CA ALA A 706 -67.02 40.10 7.70
C ALA A 706 -66.63 40.83 9.00
N ASN A 707 -65.86 41.91 8.87
CA ASN A 707 -65.49 42.88 9.90
C ASN A 707 -64.37 42.49 10.90
N TYR A 708 -63.13 42.27 10.42
CA TYR A 708 -61.97 42.21 11.32
C TYR A 708 -61.53 43.62 11.75
N THR A 709 -61.70 43.98 13.02
CA THR A 709 -61.20 45.27 13.55
C THR A 709 -59.68 45.25 13.66
N LEU A 710 -59.01 45.96 12.74
CA LEU A 710 -57.55 46.12 12.72
C LEU A 710 -57.06 46.89 13.96
N ILE A 711 -57.75 47.97 14.29
CA ILE A 711 -57.52 48.76 15.51
C ILE A 711 -58.77 49.57 15.83
N GLY A 712 -59.01 49.84 17.12
CA GLY A 712 -60.11 50.70 17.57
C GLY A 712 -59.84 51.38 18.90
N GLY A 713 -60.61 52.43 19.19
CA GLY A 713 -60.46 53.28 20.37
C GLY A 713 -59.82 54.65 20.09
N GLN A 714 -59.85 55.51 21.10
CA GLN A 714 -59.29 56.87 21.07
C GLN A 714 -57.77 56.85 21.27
N GLY A 715 -57.03 57.67 20.51
CA GLY A 715 -55.58 57.82 20.66
C GLY A 715 -54.82 57.76 19.33
N THR A 716 -53.51 58.03 19.37
CA THR A 716 -52.63 57.94 18.19
C THR A 716 -51.60 56.83 18.38
N ASN A 717 -51.49 55.94 17.40
CA ASN A 717 -50.47 54.89 17.31
C ASN A 717 -49.68 55.07 16.01
N ASN A 718 -48.40 55.40 16.13
CA ASN A 718 -47.52 55.60 14.98
C ASN A 718 -46.67 54.35 14.72
N ASN A 719 -46.58 53.92 13.46
CA ASN A 719 -45.79 52.77 13.01
C ASN A 719 -46.08 51.45 13.76
N ALA A 720 -47.34 51.24 14.16
CA ALA A 720 -47.79 50.02 14.79
C ALA A 720 -47.65 48.82 13.83
N LEU A 721 -47.02 47.75 14.31
CA LEU A 721 -46.93 46.48 13.58
C LEU A 721 -48.04 45.55 14.08
N ASP A 722 -48.89 45.04 13.18
CA ASP A 722 -50.00 44.18 13.58
C ASP A 722 -49.49 42.85 14.15
N ALA A 723 -50.04 42.43 15.29
CA ALA A 723 -49.62 41.21 15.99
C ALA A 723 -50.30 39.95 15.46
N ASN A 724 -51.47 40.07 14.83
CA ASN A 724 -52.35 38.93 14.54
C ASN A 724 -52.43 38.63 13.04
N MET A 725 -52.18 39.61 12.18
CA MET A 725 -52.14 39.44 10.73
C MET A 725 -50.72 39.08 10.27
N ILE A 726 -50.36 37.81 10.47
CA ILE A 726 -49.12 37.20 9.98
C ILE A 726 -49.45 36.25 8.84
N ALA A 727 -48.85 36.46 7.68
CA ALA A 727 -48.98 35.57 6.54
C ALA A 727 -47.63 34.93 6.20
N ASN A 728 -47.59 33.60 6.10
CA ASN A 728 -46.40 32.88 5.67
C ASN A 728 -46.32 32.84 4.14
N ILE A 729 -45.18 33.25 3.60
CA ILE A 729 -44.85 33.26 2.17
C ILE A 729 -43.73 32.22 1.95
N PRO A 730 -44.07 30.99 1.54
CA PRO A 730 -43.08 29.97 1.22
C PRO A 730 -42.38 30.29 -0.09
N VAL A 731 -41.04 30.28 -0.07
CA VAL A 731 -40.20 30.49 -1.25
C VAL A 731 -39.31 29.26 -1.40
N GLU A 732 -39.57 28.48 -2.45
CA GLU A 732 -38.89 27.20 -2.63
C GLU A 732 -37.57 27.33 -3.42
N ASN A 733 -37.43 28.36 -4.25
CA ASN A 733 -36.21 28.63 -5.01
C ASN A 733 -35.95 30.15 -5.09
N GLY A 734 -34.98 30.63 -4.31
CA GLY A 734 -34.62 32.04 -4.24
C GLY A 734 -33.86 32.60 -5.46
N LEU A 735 -33.59 31.76 -6.48
CA LEU A 735 -33.00 32.20 -7.74
C LEU A 735 -34.00 32.86 -8.70
N PHE A 736 -35.31 32.79 -8.40
CA PHE A 736 -36.36 33.46 -9.17
C PHE A 736 -37.11 34.45 -8.28
N PRO A 737 -37.57 35.59 -8.84
CA PRO A 737 -38.24 36.58 -8.03
C PRO A 737 -39.63 36.07 -7.63
N THR A 738 -39.97 36.25 -6.36
CA THR A 738 -41.28 35.92 -5.81
C THR A 738 -42.21 37.09 -6.05
N ILE A 739 -43.36 36.82 -6.68
CA ILE A 739 -44.41 37.82 -6.89
C ILE A 739 -45.38 37.71 -5.72
N VAL A 740 -45.52 38.80 -4.96
CA VAL A 740 -46.46 38.89 -3.84
C VAL A 740 -47.57 39.87 -4.23
N SER A 741 -48.82 39.41 -4.20
CA SER A 741 -50.00 40.22 -4.48
C SER A 741 -50.94 40.24 -3.27
N LEU A 742 -51.31 41.44 -2.87
CA LEU A 742 -52.21 41.76 -1.77
C LEU A 742 -53.40 42.53 -2.32
N ARG A 743 -54.62 42.11 -1.94
CA ARG A 743 -55.86 42.87 -2.18
C ARG A 743 -56.81 42.73 -1.00
N GLY A 744 -57.55 43.77 -0.71
CA GLY A 744 -58.57 43.75 0.32
C GLY A 744 -59.42 45.00 0.28
N ASN A 745 -60.36 45.08 1.22
CA ASN A 745 -61.21 46.23 1.42
C ASN A 745 -61.30 46.54 2.92
N LEU A 746 -61.22 47.82 3.27
CA LEU A 746 -61.31 48.27 4.65
C LEU A 746 -62.35 49.38 4.80
N THR A 747 -62.99 49.44 5.95
CA THR A 747 -63.85 50.52 6.42
C THR A 747 -63.15 51.30 7.52
N VAL A 748 -62.98 52.59 7.32
CA VAL A 748 -62.53 53.58 8.31
C VAL A 748 -63.79 54.17 8.94
N ASN A 749 -64.07 53.86 10.22
CA ASN A 749 -65.26 54.39 10.90
C ASN A 749 -65.08 55.86 11.31
N PRO A 750 -66.17 56.61 11.57
CA PRO A 750 -66.09 58.05 11.86
C PRO A 750 -65.07 58.41 12.94
N ASN A 751 -64.40 59.55 12.75
CA ASN A 751 -63.33 60.09 13.59
C ASN A 751 -62.05 59.24 13.61
N SER A 752 -61.87 58.36 12.64
CA SER A 752 -60.67 57.53 12.47
C SER A 752 -59.85 57.98 11.28
N PHE A 753 -58.53 57.92 11.42
CA PHE A 753 -57.59 58.11 10.33
C PHE A 753 -56.59 56.95 10.32
N ILE A 754 -56.36 56.37 9.14
CA ILE A 754 -55.27 55.42 8.93
C ILE A 754 -54.36 55.92 7.82
N THR A 755 -53.05 55.88 8.07
CA THR A 755 -52.02 56.28 7.11
C THR A 755 -50.79 55.41 7.25
N GLY A 756 -49.91 55.47 6.25
CA GLY A 756 -48.65 54.71 6.25
C GLY A 756 -48.85 53.19 6.34
N LEU A 757 -49.89 52.66 5.69
CA LEU A 757 -50.11 51.21 5.62
C LEU A 757 -49.05 50.59 4.71
N GLN A 758 -48.27 49.67 5.26
CA GLN A 758 -47.10 49.07 4.63
C GLN A 758 -47.12 47.57 4.80
N LEU A 759 -46.65 46.86 3.78
CA LEU A 759 -46.28 45.46 3.90
C LEU A 759 -44.80 45.37 4.24
N LEU A 760 -44.51 44.63 5.30
CA LEU A 760 -43.15 44.21 5.65
C LEU A 760 -43.01 42.73 5.40
N ILE A 761 -41.86 42.31 4.87
CA ILE A 761 -41.48 40.91 4.73
C ILE A 761 -40.22 40.70 5.57
N ASP A 762 -40.30 39.75 6.51
CA ASP A 762 -39.27 39.47 7.53
C ASP A 762 -38.80 40.70 8.31
N GLY A 763 -39.74 41.61 8.59
CA GLY A 763 -39.47 42.85 9.32
C GLY A 763 -38.77 43.94 8.50
N ALA A 764 -38.43 43.70 7.23
CA ALA A 764 -37.97 44.72 6.30
C ALA A 764 -39.15 45.33 5.53
N PHE A 765 -39.08 46.63 5.21
CA PHE A 765 -40.08 47.29 4.37
C PHE A 765 -40.09 46.71 2.96
N ALA A 766 -41.24 46.20 2.51
CA ALA A 766 -41.38 45.62 1.18
C ALA A 766 -42.08 46.60 0.20
N VAL A 767 -43.26 47.11 0.57
CA VAL A 767 -43.99 48.07 -0.28
C VAL A 767 -45.01 48.87 0.54
N ASN A 768 -45.30 50.09 0.10
CA ASN A 768 -46.45 50.83 0.60
C ASN A 768 -47.74 50.24 0.00
N ILE A 769 -48.74 50.04 0.85
CA ILE A 769 -50.05 49.55 0.43
C ILE A 769 -50.90 50.76 0.04
N LEU A 770 -51.41 50.74 -1.18
CA LEU A 770 -52.26 51.81 -1.67
C LEU A 770 -53.68 51.59 -1.16
N ILE A 771 -54.31 52.62 -0.62
CA ILE A 771 -55.73 52.62 -0.21
C ILE A 771 -56.46 53.56 -1.18
N ALA A 772 -57.52 53.07 -1.82
CA ALA A 772 -58.22 53.73 -2.93
C ALA A 772 -57.27 54.22 -4.05
N GLY A 773 -56.15 53.54 -4.27
CA GLY A 773 -55.14 53.90 -5.27
C GLY A 773 -54.14 55.00 -4.84
N SER A 774 -54.17 55.48 -3.58
CA SER A 774 -53.22 56.46 -3.04
C SER A 774 -52.44 55.92 -1.82
N ALA A 775 -51.20 56.38 -1.61
CA ALA A 775 -50.35 55.97 -0.48
C ALA A 775 -50.46 56.88 0.76
N THR A 776 -51.25 57.96 0.72
CA THR A 776 -51.29 59.00 1.77
C THR A 776 -52.23 58.71 2.96
N GLY A 777 -53.05 57.66 2.91
CA GLY A 777 -53.98 57.27 3.97
C GLY A 777 -55.44 57.73 3.74
N VAL A 778 -56.37 57.27 4.57
CA VAL A 778 -57.82 57.56 4.46
C VAL A 778 -58.37 58.00 5.81
N GLN A 779 -59.06 59.16 5.82
CA GLN A 779 -59.73 59.72 7.00
C GLN A 779 -61.25 59.72 6.84
N ALA A 780 -61.95 59.28 7.87
CA ALA A 780 -63.40 59.38 7.97
C ALA A 780 -63.77 60.49 8.96
N GLN A 781 -64.13 61.69 8.47
CA GLN A 781 -64.68 62.75 9.31
C GLN A 781 -66.23 62.67 9.26
N GLY A 782 -66.86 62.18 10.33
CA GLY A 782 -68.31 62.14 10.48
C GLY A 782 -69.04 60.87 9.99
N ALA A 783 -68.72 60.33 8.81
CA ALA A 783 -69.32 59.09 8.27
C ALA A 783 -68.24 58.05 7.92
N ALA A 784 -68.58 56.75 8.01
CA ALA A 784 -67.63 55.67 7.71
C ALA A 784 -67.25 55.68 6.22
N VAL A 785 -65.97 55.52 5.92
CA VAL A 785 -65.43 55.47 4.55
C VAL A 785 -64.90 54.08 4.27
N THR A 786 -65.43 53.42 3.25
CA THR A 786 -64.95 52.11 2.80
C THR A 786 -64.10 52.25 1.55
N ALA A 787 -62.91 51.68 1.55
CA ALA A 787 -61.94 51.79 0.48
C ALA A 787 -61.23 50.45 0.23
N ASP A 788 -61.01 50.11 -1.04
CA ASP A 788 -60.16 49.00 -1.42
C ASP A 788 -58.69 49.34 -1.15
N PHE A 789 -57.92 48.36 -0.70
CA PHE A 789 -56.48 48.49 -0.60
C PHE A 789 -55.79 47.36 -1.36
N SER A 790 -54.64 47.68 -1.95
CA SER A 790 -53.86 46.68 -2.68
C SER A 790 -52.38 47.01 -2.73
N ALA A 791 -51.59 45.97 -2.92
CA ALA A 791 -50.18 46.08 -3.25
C ALA A 791 -49.78 44.89 -4.12
N THR A 792 -48.86 45.10 -5.05
CA THR A 792 -48.23 43.99 -5.77
C THR A 792 -46.76 44.34 -5.96
N LEU A 793 -45.90 43.39 -5.67
CA LEU A 793 -44.46 43.56 -5.71
C LEU A 793 -43.80 42.30 -6.21
N CYS A 794 -42.58 42.45 -6.75
CA CYS A 794 -41.75 41.37 -7.24
C CYS A 794 -40.37 41.54 -6.62
N LEU A 795 -39.92 40.59 -5.80
CA LEU A 795 -38.61 40.68 -5.13
C LEU A 795 -37.96 39.30 -4.99
N PHE A 796 -36.63 39.27 -4.86
CA PHE A 796 -35.89 38.04 -4.59
C PHE A 796 -35.87 37.78 -3.07
N LEU A 797 -36.49 36.69 -2.66
CA LEU A 797 -36.39 36.15 -1.31
C LEU A 797 -35.46 34.95 -1.35
N ALA A 798 -34.68 34.74 -0.28
CA ALA A 798 -33.92 33.50 -0.14
C ALA A 798 -34.88 32.28 -0.12
N PRO A 799 -34.42 31.06 -0.40
CA PRO A 799 -35.25 29.88 -0.16
C PRO A 799 -35.60 29.76 1.33
N GLY A 800 -36.89 29.64 1.67
CA GLY A 800 -37.38 29.59 3.06
C GLY A 800 -38.83 30.04 3.24
N ASN A 801 -39.33 30.01 4.47
CA ASN A 801 -40.63 30.60 4.84
C ASN A 801 -40.41 32.04 5.33
N HIS A 802 -41.00 33.00 4.62
CA HIS A 802 -40.90 34.43 4.94
C HIS A 802 -42.22 34.92 5.55
N GLN A 803 -42.18 35.88 6.46
CA GLN A 803 -43.37 36.40 7.13
C GLN A 803 -43.75 37.78 6.63
N GLY A 804 -44.92 37.87 6.01
CA GLY A 804 -45.60 39.12 5.66
C GLY A 804 -46.37 39.68 6.87
N ARG A 805 -46.10 40.94 7.24
CA ARG A 805 -46.80 41.65 8.34
C ARG A 805 -47.14 43.08 7.94
N PHE A 806 -48.26 43.59 8.45
CA PHE A 806 -48.69 44.96 8.22
C PHE A 806 -48.14 45.93 9.26
N ARG A 807 -47.63 47.06 8.80
CA ARG A 807 -47.35 48.23 9.63
C ARG A 807 -48.26 49.37 9.22
N TYR A 808 -48.79 50.13 10.17
CA TYR A 808 -49.65 51.28 9.91
C TYR A 808 -49.53 52.33 11.00
N SER A 809 -50.01 53.53 10.72
CA SER A 809 -50.24 54.56 11.73
C SER A 809 -51.74 54.88 11.79
N TYR A 810 -52.27 55.02 13.00
CA TYR A 810 -53.69 55.22 13.27
C TYR A 810 -53.90 56.38 14.24
N THR A 811 -54.91 57.21 13.99
CA THR A 811 -55.42 58.19 14.94
C THR A 811 -56.93 58.02 15.09
N GLY A 812 -57.38 57.73 16.30
CA GLY A 812 -58.80 57.69 16.67
C GLY A 812 -59.19 58.87 17.53
N GLY A 813 -60.22 59.61 17.14
CA GLY A 813 -60.71 60.78 17.86
C GLY A 813 -61.53 60.46 19.11
N ASN A 814 -62.14 59.26 19.19
CA ASN A 814 -62.98 58.84 20.31
C ASN A 814 -63.04 57.31 20.47
N ALA A 815 -63.76 56.82 21.50
CA ALA A 815 -63.85 55.40 21.82
C ALA A 815 -64.47 54.53 20.71
N SER A 816 -65.33 55.09 19.85
CA SER A 816 -65.97 54.38 18.73
C SER A 816 -65.13 54.39 17.45
N SER A 817 -64.03 55.14 17.43
CA SER A 817 -63.12 55.19 16.28
C SER A 817 -62.53 53.79 16.05
N SER A 818 -62.50 53.33 14.80
CA SER A 818 -61.95 52.03 14.44
C SER A 818 -61.66 51.92 12.95
N ILE A 819 -60.72 51.05 12.62
CA ILE A 819 -60.44 50.58 11.27
C ILE A 819 -60.80 49.12 11.21
N VAL A 820 -61.63 48.76 10.24
CA VAL A 820 -62.13 47.41 10.04
C VAL A 820 -61.70 46.94 8.66
N ILE A 821 -61.03 45.81 8.56
CA ILE A 821 -60.80 45.12 7.30
C ILE A 821 -62.01 44.24 7.03
N ASN A 822 -62.73 44.51 5.95
CA ASN A 822 -63.95 43.81 5.58
C ASN A 822 -63.64 42.47 4.91
N TRP A 823 -62.59 42.43 4.10
CA TRP A 823 -62.00 41.21 3.57
C TRP A 823 -60.56 41.48 3.12
N ILE A 824 -59.75 40.42 3.07
CA ILE A 824 -58.35 40.48 2.63
C ILE A 824 -57.93 39.18 1.96
N SER A 825 -57.03 39.29 0.99
CA SER A 825 -56.37 38.20 0.30
C SER A 825 -54.91 38.55 0.07
N LEU A 826 -54.00 37.69 0.54
CA LEU A 826 -52.56 37.79 0.32
C LEU A 826 -52.06 36.47 -0.28
N ALA A 827 -51.40 36.54 -1.43
CA ALA A 827 -50.80 35.39 -2.10
C ALA A 827 -49.39 35.71 -2.57
N GLY A 828 -48.46 34.77 -2.34
CA GLY A 828 -47.09 34.82 -2.86
C GLY A 828 -46.84 33.61 -3.76
N VAL A 829 -46.28 33.84 -4.96
CA VAL A 829 -45.93 32.78 -5.91
C VAL A 829 -44.51 32.98 -6.39
N THR A 830 -43.66 31.98 -6.17
CA THR A 830 -42.33 31.89 -6.78
C THR A 830 -42.44 30.99 -8.02
N PRO A 831 -42.19 31.48 -9.24
CA PRO A 831 -42.21 30.64 -10.43
C PRO A 831 -41.13 29.55 -10.32
N ARG A 832 -41.50 28.29 -10.47
CA ARG A 832 -40.56 27.18 -10.69
C ARG A 832 -40.42 26.98 -12.19
N ALA A 833 -39.19 26.76 -12.67
CA ALA A 833 -38.97 26.32 -14.04
C ALA A 833 -39.57 24.93 -14.27
#